data_AF-A0A952A1P3-F1
#
_entry.id   AF-A0A952A1P3-F1
#
_cell.length_a   1.000
_cell.length_b   1.000
_cell.length_c   1.000
_cell.angle_alpha   90.00
_cell.angle_beta   90.00
_cell.angle_gamma   90.00
#
_symmetry.space_group_name_H-M   'P 1'
#
loop_
_entity.id
_entity.type
_entity.pdbx_description
1 polymer ?
#
loop_
_entity_poly.entity_id
_entity_poly.type
_entity_poly.pdbx_seq_one_letter_code
_entity_poly.pdbx_strand_id
1 'polypeptide(L)'
;MGIAAFMEPVDLALLTLRNKIRAQPVSGEVVVVGIDDESIAATGPWPWNRARLAALTDRLFAAGADRVFFDLYLPPLDPEGDRAFSKVIDRHPGAVFLASTNDYTADGKVRVLEPSSLGGTAEVVSTMKFLRYWNGVPDLAYRQIIGDRVRRSMETAIAGVDGPLGARFPIDYAYTLGSIPYASAADVLTGQSVPDVNGRTVVVGLNSKTLSARLAVPGQGQVTSVFVTVLGAETLKAGKPAVLGWWPLWLLAAAVSAVLVYGRNRLKWMLGVPGLAALLVLPLVLEHAHVFVEVAPALLLAAGSLVIFAWRRVLERRRELGLVHPVSGLPTVNAMLRREDLISSELLIAARVRRFADIVSTLPPDFEHELTKLIAARLSIGTTGAQLWHGDDGNFVWLTNASELELVVDQFKAMQLIFRSPIKVAERSYDVDVAFGIDRETAMPMSHRRASALAAAHAASEEGVCWMVHDPAAAKAKEWKLSLLGELDDALESGHIWVAYQPQLDLRTATICGAEALVRWTHPVRGPISPMDFVEIAERNGRIGKVTAFVLDRAGAVTRDVLRRNPAFRMSVNLSPSELSSRMIVDVVRSVLVRYQIPPAALVLEITETAAIAEGQAALATLGELRALGIGIAIDDYGTGMSTLEYLRKIPATELKIDRRFTNALLNGPADRAVMVSTIELAHILGLDVVAEGIETPEQLFALAQIRCDRGQGYHIARPMEDSDLKEMIEYPAKVKASG
;
A
#
# COMPACT_ATOMS: atom_id res chain seq x y z
N MET A 1 9.52 34.83 -14.35
CA MET A 1 9.82 35.07 -12.92
C MET A 1 10.50 33.83 -12.38
N GLY A 2 11.72 33.93 -11.86
CA GLY A 2 12.46 32.78 -11.30
C GLY A 2 12.00 32.42 -9.88
N ILE A 3 12.49 31.30 -9.34
CA ILE A 3 12.17 30.80 -7.98
C ILE A 3 12.40 31.87 -6.90
N ALA A 4 13.41 32.73 -7.06
CA ALA A 4 13.68 33.85 -6.14
C ALA A 4 12.51 34.84 -6.05
N ALA A 5 11.87 35.17 -7.18
CA ALA A 5 10.71 36.09 -7.19
C ALA A 5 9.45 35.46 -6.56
N PHE A 6 9.31 34.13 -6.61
CA PHE A 6 8.20 33.43 -5.95
C PHE A 6 8.35 33.41 -4.42
N MET A 7 9.59 33.36 -3.91
CA MET A 7 9.88 33.27 -2.48
C MET A 7 10.02 34.63 -1.77
N GLU A 8 9.94 35.74 -2.51
CA GLU A 8 10.10 37.11 -2.00
C GLU A 8 9.16 37.45 -0.82
N PRO A 9 7.89 37.00 -0.75
CA PRO A 9 7.04 37.20 0.44
C PRO A 9 7.54 36.48 1.69
N VAL A 10 8.17 35.32 1.54
CA VAL A 10 8.76 34.55 2.65
C VAL A 10 10.00 35.26 3.16
N ASP A 11 10.85 35.76 2.26
CA ASP A 11 12.00 36.57 2.63
C ASP A 11 11.60 37.85 3.37
N LEU A 12 10.50 38.49 2.96
CA LEU A 12 9.98 39.67 3.64
C LEU A 12 9.47 39.37 5.06
N ALA A 13 8.84 38.21 5.27
CA ALA A 13 8.42 37.76 6.59
C ALA A 13 9.64 37.45 7.49
N LEU A 14 10.66 36.79 6.96
CA LEU A 14 11.91 36.50 7.66
C LEU A 14 12.69 37.78 7.98
N LEU A 15 12.75 38.73 7.04
CA LEU A 15 13.31 40.06 7.25
C LEU A 15 12.59 40.79 8.37
N THR A 16 11.25 40.76 8.38
CA THR A 16 10.44 41.37 9.45
C THR A 16 10.80 40.81 10.83
N LEU A 17 10.99 39.49 10.95
CA LEU A 17 11.40 38.88 12.20
C LEU A 17 12.82 39.30 12.61
N ARG A 18 13.77 39.30 11.66
CA ARG A 18 15.16 39.71 11.89
C ARG A 18 15.26 41.17 12.33
N ASN A 19 14.50 42.06 11.69
CA ASN A 19 14.45 43.49 12.04
C ASN A 19 13.96 43.71 13.47
N LYS A 20 12.96 42.93 13.92
CA LYS A 20 12.50 43.00 15.33
C LYS A 20 13.57 42.58 16.32
N ILE A 21 14.38 41.58 15.97
CA ILE A 21 15.51 41.11 16.81
C ILE A 21 16.63 42.14 16.82
N ARG A 22 16.91 42.79 15.69
CA ARG A 22 17.97 43.80 15.50
C ARG A 22 17.51 45.24 15.80
N ALA A 23 16.33 45.43 16.38
CA ALA A 23 15.72 46.75 16.52
C ALA A 23 16.65 47.73 17.24
N GLN A 24 16.88 48.90 16.62
CA GLN A 24 17.83 49.91 17.11
C GLN A 24 17.30 51.34 16.89
N PRO A 25 17.69 52.34 17.69
CA PRO A 25 17.33 53.73 17.43
C PRO A 25 18.11 54.30 16.23
N VAL A 26 17.56 55.34 15.58
CA VAL A 26 18.31 56.15 14.60
C VAL A 26 19.35 57.03 15.29
N SER A 27 20.30 57.58 14.52
CA SER A 27 21.36 58.46 15.04
C SER A 27 20.84 59.75 15.70
N GLY A 28 19.67 60.22 15.27
CA GLY A 28 19.09 61.51 15.70
C GLY A 28 19.67 62.74 14.96
N GLU A 29 20.58 62.54 14.01
CA GLU A 29 21.16 63.63 13.20
C GLU A 29 20.19 64.20 12.16
N VAL A 30 19.13 63.46 11.84
CA VAL A 30 18.09 63.86 10.89
C VAL A 30 16.78 64.09 11.62
N VAL A 31 16.24 65.29 11.49
CA VAL A 31 14.97 65.70 12.10
C VAL A 31 13.91 65.80 11.01
N VAL A 32 12.74 65.19 11.23
CA VAL A 32 11.59 65.31 10.35
C VAL A 32 10.73 66.48 10.78
N VAL A 33 10.43 67.38 9.84
CA VAL A 33 9.42 68.42 10.01
C VAL A 33 8.23 68.07 9.12
N GLY A 34 7.18 67.57 9.75
CA GLY A 34 6.01 67.05 9.05
C GLY A 34 4.99 68.13 8.73
N ILE A 35 4.59 68.23 7.47
CA ILE A 35 3.33 68.86 7.09
C ILE A 35 2.23 67.82 7.34
N ASP A 36 1.75 67.79 8.59
CA ASP A 36 0.77 66.85 9.11
C ASP A 36 -0.65 67.42 9.13
N ASP A 37 -1.60 66.59 9.58
CA ASP A 37 -3.01 66.97 9.66
C ASP A 37 -3.22 68.22 10.56
N GLU A 38 -2.40 68.39 11.60
CA GLU A 38 -2.40 69.58 12.47
C GLU A 38 -1.89 70.82 11.73
N SER A 39 -0.78 70.69 10.99
CA SER A 39 -0.25 71.74 10.13
C SER A 39 -1.26 72.22 9.11
N ILE A 40 -1.98 71.28 8.48
CA ILE A 40 -3.02 71.55 7.49
C ILE A 40 -4.21 72.25 8.14
N ALA A 41 -4.64 71.80 9.33
CA ALA A 41 -5.74 72.44 10.07
C ALA A 41 -5.40 73.86 10.51
N ALA A 42 -4.17 74.09 10.98
CA ALA A 42 -3.74 75.37 11.53
C ALA A 42 -3.41 76.42 10.45
N THR A 43 -2.87 75.99 9.30
CA THR A 43 -2.32 76.92 8.30
C THR A 43 -3.01 76.84 6.92
N GLY A 44 -3.93 75.90 6.74
CA GLY A 44 -4.70 75.70 5.51
C GLY A 44 -4.24 74.52 4.65
N PRO A 45 -5.01 74.16 3.60
CA PRO A 45 -4.78 72.97 2.79
C PRO A 45 -3.47 73.03 1.99
N TRP A 46 -2.86 71.86 1.80
CA TRP A 46 -1.73 71.67 0.87
C TRP A 46 -2.24 71.64 -0.59
N PRO A 47 -1.49 72.16 -1.59
CA PRO A 47 -0.15 72.75 -1.49
C PRO A 47 -0.13 74.17 -0.95
N TRP A 48 0.84 74.47 -0.08
CA TRP A 48 1.05 75.81 0.47
C TRP A 48 1.75 76.73 -0.53
N ASN A 49 1.51 78.03 -0.40
CA ASN A 49 2.27 79.03 -1.15
C ASN A 49 3.75 79.01 -0.75
N ARG A 50 4.64 79.40 -1.69
CA ARG A 50 6.09 79.30 -1.44
C ARG A 50 6.59 80.35 -0.45
N ALA A 51 5.86 81.45 -0.24
CA ALA A 51 6.14 82.42 0.82
C ALA A 51 6.10 81.78 2.22
N ARG A 52 5.17 80.85 2.46
CA ARG A 52 5.09 80.13 3.73
C ARG A 52 6.24 79.14 3.91
N LEU A 53 6.62 78.45 2.83
CA LEU A 53 7.80 77.58 2.84
C LEU A 53 9.07 78.39 3.11
N ALA A 54 9.17 79.60 2.56
CA ALA A 54 10.25 80.53 2.87
C ALA A 54 10.32 80.88 4.37
N ALA A 55 9.18 81.21 4.98
CA ALA A 55 9.09 81.49 6.41
C ALA A 55 9.46 80.28 7.28
N LEU A 56 9.03 79.07 6.88
CA LEU A 56 9.42 77.83 7.55
C LEU A 56 10.93 77.63 7.48
N THR A 57 11.53 77.77 6.30
CA THR A 57 12.96 77.58 6.08
C THR A 57 13.81 78.59 6.83
N ASP A 58 13.46 79.89 6.79
CA ASP A 58 14.17 80.94 7.54
C ASP A 58 14.19 80.61 9.04
N ARG A 59 13.08 80.11 9.60
CA ARG A 59 13.00 79.71 11.01
C ARG A 59 13.84 78.48 11.33
N LEU A 60 13.88 77.49 10.46
CA LEU A 60 14.70 76.30 10.65
C LEU A 60 16.19 76.64 10.66
N PHE A 61 16.64 77.50 9.75
CA PHE A 61 18.03 77.99 9.76
C PHE A 61 18.32 78.91 10.95
N ALA A 62 17.38 79.77 11.36
CA ALA A 62 17.53 80.57 12.58
C ALA A 62 17.62 79.72 13.85
N ALA A 63 17.00 78.53 13.85
CA ALA A 63 17.11 77.54 14.90
C ALA A 63 18.39 76.67 14.83
N GLY A 64 19.24 76.88 13.83
CA GLY A 64 20.54 76.23 13.69
C GLY A 64 20.58 74.99 12.78
N ALA A 65 19.58 74.77 11.92
CA ALA A 65 19.63 73.66 10.96
C ALA A 65 20.83 73.80 9.99
N ASP A 66 21.57 72.71 9.76
CA ASP A 66 22.72 72.71 8.84
C ASP A 66 22.28 72.66 7.37
N ARG A 67 21.29 71.80 7.09
CA ARG A 67 20.75 71.55 5.76
C ARG A 67 19.25 71.30 5.85
N VAL A 68 18.49 71.76 4.87
CA VAL A 68 17.04 71.59 4.79
C VAL A 68 16.67 70.91 3.47
N PHE A 69 16.07 69.74 3.57
CA PHE A 69 15.61 68.91 2.45
C PHE A 69 14.09 68.98 2.34
N PHE A 70 13.57 69.19 1.13
CA PHE A 70 12.14 69.16 0.86
C PHE A 70 11.77 67.86 0.14
N ASP A 71 11.30 66.83 0.87
CA ASP A 71 10.75 65.58 0.31
C ASP A 71 9.31 65.80 -0.20
N LEU A 72 9.14 66.81 -1.05
CA LEU A 72 7.86 67.35 -1.51
C LEU A 72 7.97 67.86 -2.94
N TYR A 73 7.00 67.54 -3.78
CA TYR A 73 6.86 68.26 -5.05
C TYR A 73 6.32 69.68 -4.79
N LEU A 74 7.05 70.68 -5.28
CA LEU A 74 6.72 72.09 -5.12
C LEU A 74 6.24 72.69 -6.45
N PRO A 75 4.92 72.69 -6.76
CA PRO A 75 4.42 73.30 -7.99
C PRO A 75 4.63 74.82 -7.99
N PRO A 76 4.80 75.45 -9.16
CA PRO A 76 4.81 76.92 -9.27
C PRO A 76 3.37 77.43 -9.10
N LEU A 77 3.05 77.95 -7.91
CA LEU A 77 1.70 78.43 -7.58
C LEU A 77 1.57 79.94 -7.75
N ASP A 78 2.58 80.71 -7.33
CA ASP A 78 2.53 82.17 -7.34
C ASP A 78 3.95 82.81 -7.51
N PRO A 79 4.13 83.80 -8.40
CA PRO A 79 5.46 84.39 -8.66
C PRO A 79 6.07 85.21 -7.50
N GLU A 80 5.27 85.63 -6.52
CA GLU A 80 5.76 86.43 -5.39
C GLU A 80 6.38 85.52 -4.31
N GLY A 81 5.71 84.42 -3.98
CA GLY A 81 6.21 83.35 -3.13
C GLY A 81 7.45 82.68 -3.70
N ASP A 82 7.52 82.51 -5.02
CA ASP A 82 8.71 82.00 -5.70
C ASP A 82 9.93 82.90 -5.45
N ARG A 83 9.74 84.22 -5.57
CA ARG A 83 10.79 85.20 -5.26
C ARG A 83 11.15 85.22 -3.77
N ALA A 84 10.18 85.10 -2.89
CA ALA A 84 10.42 85.03 -1.45
C ALA A 84 11.25 83.80 -1.08
N PHE A 85 10.89 82.63 -1.63
CA PHE A 85 11.59 81.39 -1.34
C PHE A 85 12.97 81.32 -1.97
N SER A 86 13.13 81.79 -3.21
CA SER A 86 14.44 81.92 -3.86
C SER A 86 15.40 82.80 -3.04
N LYS A 87 14.92 83.91 -2.48
CA LYS A 87 15.74 84.76 -1.59
C LYS A 87 16.24 84.02 -0.36
N VAL A 88 15.42 83.16 0.25
CA VAL A 88 15.83 82.36 1.41
C VAL A 88 16.86 81.31 0.99
N ILE A 89 16.63 80.63 -0.14
CA ILE A 89 17.59 79.68 -0.70
C ILE A 89 18.95 80.35 -0.94
N ASP A 90 18.97 81.52 -1.57
CA ASP A 90 20.21 82.23 -1.91
C ASP A 90 20.99 82.77 -0.70
N ARG A 91 20.34 82.95 0.46
CA ARG A 91 21.03 83.25 1.74
C ARG A 91 21.79 82.04 2.29
N HIS A 92 21.41 80.83 1.90
CA HIS A 92 21.94 79.57 2.41
C HIS A 92 22.45 78.67 1.27
N PRO A 93 23.47 79.11 0.52
CA PRO A 93 23.92 78.43 -0.68
C PRO A 93 24.40 76.99 -0.39
N GLY A 94 23.88 76.02 -1.13
CA GLY A 94 24.22 74.60 -0.96
C GLY A 94 23.62 73.91 0.28
N ALA A 95 22.82 74.62 1.09
CA ALA A 95 22.18 74.06 2.28
C ALA A 95 20.71 73.68 2.07
N VAL A 96 20.09 74.10 0.96
CA VAL A 96 18.70 73.76 0.62
C VAL A 96 18.64 72.73 -0.52
N PHE A 97 17.86 71.67 -0.31
CA PHE A 97 17.71 70.57 -1.26
C PHE A 97 16.24 70.40 -1.65
N LEU A 98 15.96 70.36 -2.95
CA LEU A 98 14.61 70.28 -3.49
C LEU A 98 14.38 68.95 -4.21
N ALA A 99 13.20 68.36 -4.01
CA ALA A 99 12.84 67.11 -4.66
C ALA A 99 12.57 67.27 -6.16
N SER A 100 12.96 66.24 -6.91
CA SER A 100 12.56 66.00 -8.28
C SER A 100 12.24 64.52 -8.49
N THR A 101 11.25 64.22 -9.31
CA THR A 101 10.82 62.84 -9.58
C THR A 101 10.24 62.70 -10.99
N ASN A 102 10.25 61.48 -11.53
CA ASN A 102 9.52 61.13 -12.74
C ASN A 102 8.10 60.68 -12.35
N ASP A 103 7.11 61.35 -12.90
CA ASP A 103 5.70 60.99 -12.78
C ASP A 103 5.27 60.25 -14.05
N TYR A 104 5.03 58.96 -13.92
CA TYR A 104 4.65 58.09 -15.03
C TYR A 104 3.13 58.13 -15.18
N THR A 105 2.65 58.73 -16.27
CA THR A 105 1.22 58.82 -16.55
C THR A 105 0.69 57.51 -17.13
N ALA A 106 -0.63 57.30 -17.03
CA ALA A 106 -1.27 56.05 -17.47
C ALA A 106 -1.10 55.74 -18.98
N ASP A 107 -0.80 56.76 -19.79
CA ASP A 107 -0.47 56.67 -21.22
C ASP A 107 1.02 56.36 -21.48
N GLY A 108 1.80 56.06 -20.44
CA GLY A 108 3.21 55.69 -20.54
C GLY A 108 4.17 56.85 -20.78
N LYS A 109 3.69 58.10 -20.75
CA LYS A 109 4.53 59.29 -20.82
C LYS A 109 5.18 59.57 -19.45
N VAL A 110 6.38 60.15 -19.50
CA VAL A 110 7.10 60.57 -18.30
C VAL A 110 6.99 62.07 -18.17
N ARG A 111 6.33 62.54 -17.12
CA ARG A 111 6.33 63.95 -16.72
C ARG A 111 7.37 64.16 -15.65
N VAL A 112 8.34 65.03 -15.90
CA VAL A 112 9.34 65.39 -14.89
C VAL A 112 8.71 66.40 -13.95
N LEU A 113 8.62 66.04 -12.67
CA LEU A 113 8.23 66.92 -11.59
C LEU A 113 9.50 67.50 -10.98
N GLU A 114 9.81 68.75 -11.31
CA GLU A 114 10.96 69.47 -10.76
C GLU A 114 10.60 70.94 -10.44
N PRO A 115 11.32 71.59 -9.53
CA PRO A 115 11.05 72.97 -9.12
C PRO A 115 11.65 73.97 -10.13
N SER A 116 11.23 73.92 -11.39
CA SER A 116 11.84 74.67 -12.51
C SER A 116 11.84 76.19 -12.34
N SER A 117 10.92 76.73 -11.55
CA SER A 117 10.79 78.15 -11.19
C SER A 117 11.69 78.61 -10.02
N LEU A 118 12.28 77.66 -9.28
CA LEU A 118 13.23 77.93 -8.19
C LEU A 118 14.65 77.65 -8.72
N GLY A 119 15.15 78.55 -9.56
CA GLY A 119 16.55 78.52 -10.02
C GLY A 119 17.45 79.21 -9.00
N GLY A 120 18.62 78.63 -8.70
CA GLY A 120 19.54 79.22 -7.74
C GLY A 120 20.56 78.24 -7.16
N THR A 121 20.97 78.51 -5.93
CA THR A 121 22.01 77.78 -5.16
C THR A 121 21.52 76.50 -4.47
N ALA A 122 20.24 76.14 -4.64
CA ALA A 122 19.68 74.88 -4.13
C ALA A 122 20.10 73.68 -4.99
N GLU A 123 20.38 72.55 -4.33
CA GLU A 123 20.62 71.29 -5.02
C GLU A 123 19.29 70.56 -5.28
N VAL A 124 19.12 70.02 -6.50
CA VAL A 124 17.95 69.21 -6.85
C VAL A 124 18.29 67.73 -6.78
N VAL A 125 17.53 66.98 -5.98
CA VAL A 125 17.75 65.56 -5.68
C VAL A 125 16.54 64.70 -6.07
N SER A 126 16.75 63.42 -6.35
CA SER A 126 15.68 62.48 -6.68
C SER A 126 14.96 62.00 -5.43
N THR A 127 13.63 62.01 -5.44
CA THR A 127 12.80 61.33 -4.43
C THR A 127 12.08 60.10 -4.98
N MET A 128 12.43 59.67 -6.20
CA MET A 128 11.78 58.55 -6.88
C MET A 128 12.12 57.22 -6.18
N LYS A 129 11.07 56.58 -5.65
CA LYS A 129 11.12 55.27 -4.98
C LYS A 129 10.41 54.22 -5.83
N PHE A 130 10.93 53.00 -5.85
CA PHE A 130 10.29 51.89 -6.55
C PHE A 130 9.56 51.01 -5.54
N LEU A 131 8.24 50.98 -5.67
CA LEU A 131 7.40 50.15 -4.82
C LEU A 131 7.46 48.70 -5.29
N ARG A 132 7.61 47.78 -4.34
CA ARG A 132 7.35 46.35 -4.53
C ARG A 132 6.28 45.91 -3.53
N TYR A 133 5.84 44.66 -3.65
CA TYR A 133 4.82 43.97 -2.83
C TYR A 133 4.40 44.68 -1.53
N TRP A 134 3.09 44.82 -1.32
CA TRP A 134 2.50 45.47 -0.14
C TRP A 134 2.91 46.95 0.05
N ASN A 135 3.19 47.67 -1.03
CA ASN A 135 3.67 49.07 -1.02
C ASN A 135 4.96 49.28 -0.21
N GLY A 136 5.83 48.26 -0.15
CA GLY A 136 7.14 48.36 0.48
C GLY A 136 8.20 48.93 -0.46
N VAL A 137 9.27 49.49 0.12
CA VAL A 137 10.46 49.93 -0.62
C VAL A 137 11.60 48.99 -0.23
N PRO A 138 11.94 47.95 -1.02
CA PRO A 138 12.96 47.00 -0.61
C PRO A 138 14.38 47.59 -0.71
N ASP A 139 14.57 48.51 -1.65
CA ASP A 139 15.85 49.13 -1.95
C ASP A 139 15.65 50.54 -2.54
N LEU A 140 16.70 51.34 -2.43
CA LEU A 140 16.80 52.70 -2.95
C LEU A 140 17.97 52.79 -3.92
N ALA A 141 17.90 53.70 -4.88
CA ALA A 141 19.02 53.92 -5.79
C ALA A 141 20.00 54.95 -5.22
N TYR A 142 21.28 54.82 -5.56
CA TYR A 142 22.26 55.86 -5.25
C TYR A 142 22.07 57.09 -6.14
N ARG A 143 21.93 56.86 -7.46
CA ARG A 143 21.69 57.87 -8.48
C ARG A 143 20.65 57.37 -9.48
N GLN A 144 19.86 58.28 -10.01
CA GLN A 144 18.79 57.98 -10.96
C GLN A 144 18.73 59.03 -12.06
N ILE A 145 18.16 58.64 -13.20
CA ILE A 145 17.86 59.55 -14.30
C ILE A 145 16.46 60.13 -14.06
N ILE A 146 16.39 61.45 -13.88
CA ILE A 146 15.15 62.22 -13.78
C ILE A 146 15.11 63.17 -14.98
N GLY A 147 14.15 62.96 -15.88
CA GLY A 147 14.19 63.56 -17.21
C GLY A 147 15.44 63.14 -18.00
N ASP A 148 16.28 64.11 -18.35
CA ASP A 148 17.55 63.95 -19.05
C ASP A 148 18.78 64.07 -18.12
N ARG A 149 18.57 64.28 -16.82
CA ARG A 149 19.64 64.54 -15.84
C ARG A 149 19.83 63.41 -14.87
N VAL A 150 21.10 63.11 -14.58
CA VAL A 150 21.46 62.22 -13.47
C VAL A 150 21.39 63.00 -12.16
N ARG A 151 20.58 62.53 -11.21
CA ARG A 151 20.41 63.10 -9.87
C ARG A 151 20.81 62.09 -8.80
N ARG A 152 21.40 62.57 -7.72
CA ARG A 152 21.56 61.80 -6.48
C ARG A 152 20.19 61.58 -5.85
N SER A 153 19.97 60.44 -5.20
CA SER A 153 18.78 60.27 -4.38
C SER A 153 18.82 61.17 -3.15
N MET A 154 17.66 61.51 -2.60
CA MET A 154 17.58 62.32 -1.40
C MET A 154 18.32 61.67 -0.23
N GLU A 155 18.23 60.34 -0.10
CA GLU A 155 18.86 59.57 0.97
C GLU A 155 20.38 59.60 0.89
N THR A 156 20.94 59.54 -0.32
CA THR A 156 22.39 59.70 -0.53
C THR A 156 22.88 61.10 -0.24
N ALA A 157 22.11 62.13 -0.61
CA ALA A 157 22.44 63.52 -0.32
C ALA A 157 22.38 63.83 1.19
N ILE A 158 21.37 63.30 1.90
CA ILE A 158 21.29 63.41 3.37
C ILE A 158 22.47 62.71 4.03
N ALA A 159 22.80 61.49 3.61
CA ALA A 159 23.92 60.73 4.18
C ALA A 159 25.30 61.27 3.78
N GLY A 160 25.40 62.09 2.73
CA GLY A 160 26.68 62.51 2.16
C GLY A 160 27.46 61.38 1.48
N VAL A 161 26.75 60.33 1.04
CA VAL A 161 27.36 59.10 0.50
C VAL A 161 27.06 58.98 -0.99
N ASP A 162 28.11 59.00 -1.82
CA ASP A 162 27.98 58.85 -3.26
C ASP A 162 28.08 57.39 -3.75
N GLY A 163 27.40 57.10 -4.87
CA GLY A 163 27.39 55.81 -5.55
C GLY A 163 27.07 55.89 -7.05
N PRO A 164 27.25 54.79 -7.79
CA PRO A 164 27.13 54.78 -9.25
C PRO A 164 25.67 54.84 -9.73
N LEU A 165 25.49 55.29 -10.98
CA LEU A 165 24.18 55.30 -11.64
C LEU A 165 23.65 53.87 -11.80
N GLY A 166 22.38 53.66 -11.43
CA GLY A 166 21.72 52.35 -11.53
C GLY A 166 22.02 51.38 -10.38
N ALA A 167 23.02 51.65 -9.55
CA ALA A 167 23.25 50.86 -8.33
C ALA A 167 22.21 51.20 -7.25
N ARG A 168 21.84 50.17 -6.50
CA ARG A 168 20.80 50.22 -5.46
C ARG A 168 21.34 49.65 -4.15
N PHE A 169 20.75 50.07 -3.03
CA PHE A 169 21.06 49.60 -1.69
C PHE A 169 19.78 49.28 -0.93
N PRO A 170 19.76 48.22 -0.11
CA PRO A 170 18.63 47.88 0.76
C PRO A 170 18.46 48.93 1.86
N ILE A 171 17.25 49.05 2.40
CA ILE A 171 16.97 49.86 3.59
C ILE A 171 17.08 48.96 4.83
N ASP A 172 17.82 49.38 5.84
CA ASP A 172 17.83 48.70 7.13
C ASP A 172 16.60 49.11 7.95
N TYR A 173 15.56 48.29 7.85
CA TYR A 173 14.31 48.48 8.58
C TYR A 173 14.38 48.04 10.06
N ALA A 174 15.56 47.70 10.58
CA ALA A 174 15.78 47.52 12.02
C ALA A 174 15.78 48.86 12.78
N TYR A 175 16.00 50.00 12.10
CA TYR A 175 15.87 51.33 12.71
C TYR A 175 14.42 51.62 13.11
N THR A 176 14.23 51.95 14.38
CA THR A 176 12.91 52.13 14.97
C THR A 176 12.30 53.49 14.63
N LEU A 177 11.11 53.50 14.02
CA LEU A 177 10.43 54.71 13.56
C LEU A 177 10.17 55.72 14.69
N GLY A 178 9.82 55.23 15.89
CA GLY A 178 9.55 56.08 17.05
C GLY A 178 10.76 56.82 17.61
N SER A 179 11.98 56.46 17.17
CA SER A 179 13.21 57.16 17.57
C SER A 179 13.57 58.33 16.66
N ILE A 180 12.87 58.51 15.53
CA ILE A 180 13.12 59.61 14.59
C ILE A 180 12.63 60.92 15.21
N PRO A 181 13.51 61.92 15.42
CA PRO A 181 13.09 63.23 15.91
C PRO A 181 12.07 63.85 14.95
N TYR A 182 10.94 64.32 15.49
CA TYR A 182 9.81 64.82 14.72
C TYR A 182 9.26 66.13 15.31
N ALA A 183 8.88 67.06 14.44
CA ALA A 183 8.07 68.22 14.80
C ALA A 183 7.04 68.55 13.72
N SER A 184 5.91 69.14 14.14
CA SER A 184 4.90 69.65 13.21
C SER A 184 5.39 70.94 12.56
N ALA A 185 5.15 71.12 11.25
CA ALA A 185 5.48 72.35 10.55
C ALA A 185 4.68 73.55 11.09
N ALA A 186 3.46 73.33 11.61
CA ALA A 186 2.68 74.35 12.31
C ALA A 186 3.40 74.90 13.54
N ASP A 187 4.00 74.04 14.35
CA ASP A 187 4.71 74.45 15.57
C ASP A 187 5.91 75.34 15.25
N VAL A 188 6.66 74.98 14.21
CA VAL A 188 7.80 75.77 13.73
C VAL A 188 7.32 77.13 13.20
N LEU A 189 6.22 77.17 12.44
CA LEU A 189 5.63 78.39 11.86
C LEU A 189 4.93 79.29 12.87
N THR A 190 4.43 78.75 13.98
CA THR A 190 3.80 79.52 15.05
C THR A 190 4.79 79.89 16.16
N GLY A 191 5.92 79.18 16.24
CA GLY A 191 6.93 79.35 17.29
C GLY A 191 6.53 78.74 18.63
N GLN A 192 5.49 77.89 18.66
CA GLN A 192 5.03 77.21 19.88
C GLN A 192 6.02 76.14 20.34
N SER A 193 6.65 75.43 19.40
CA SER A 193 7.69 74.43 19.65
C SER A 193 8.67 74.44 18.50
N VAL A 194 9.94 74.74 18.77
CA VAL A 194 11.01 74.66 17.76
C VAL A 194 11.78 73.37 18.03
N PRO A 195 11.81 72.41 17.08
CA PRO A 195 12.59 71.20 17.25
C PRO A 195 14.06 71.55 17.49
N ASP A 196 14.76 70.75 18.30
CA ASP A 196 16.21 70.82 18.39
C ASP A 196 16.83 70.39 17.05
N VAL A 197 17.08 71.38 16.20
CA VAL A 197 17.65 71.23 14.85
C VAL A 197 19.07 71.77 14.76
N ASN A 198 19.65 72.23 15.87
CA ASN A 198 20.96 72.86 15.90
C ASN A 198 22.06 71.87 15.47
N GLY A 199 22.74 72.15 14.36
CA GLY A 199 23.74 71.25 13.76
C GLY A 199 23.15 69.99 13.13
N ARG A 200 21.82 69.96 12.87
CA ARG A 200 21.12 68.77 12.35
C ARG A 200 20.62 69.01 10.94
N THR A 201 20.46 67.91 10.21
CA THR A 201 19.80 67.92 8.90
C THR A 201 18.29 67.84 9.08
N VAL A 202 17.54 68.74 8.46
CA VAL A 202 16.07 68.75 8.52
C VAL A 202 15.49 68.22 7.22
N VAL A 203 14.52 67.31 7.31
CA VAL A 203 13.73 66.83 6.17
C VAL A 203 12.29 67.27 6.35
N VAL A 204 11.84 68.18 5.50
CA VAL A 204 10.46 68.67 5.42
C VAL A 204 9.69 67.78 4.46
N GLY A 205 8.59 67.17 4.92
CA GLY A 205 7.82 66.22 4.13
C GLY A 205 6.36 66.13 4.57
N LEU A 206 5.50 65.53 3.73
CA LEU A 206 4.09 65.35 4.04
C LEU A 206 3.91 64.19 5.02
N ASN A 207 3.23 64.45 6.13
CA ASN A 207 2.87 63.44 7.14
C ASN A 207 1.37 63.51 7.48
N SER A 208 0.52 63.63 6.46
CA SER A 208 -0.93 63.63 6.59
C SER A 208 -1.50 62.24 6.31
N LYS A 209 -2.52 61.84 7.07
CA LYS A 209 -3.21 60.55 6.84
C LYS A 209 -3.99 60.52 5.53
N THR A 210 -4.43 61.67 5.03
CA THR A 210 -5.33 61.80 3.88
C THR A 210 -4.60 62.18 2.59
N LEU A 211 -3.47 62.89 2.67
CA LEU A 211 -2.76 63.41 1.49
C LEU A 211 -1.52 62.60 1.08
N SER A 212 -1.01 61.74 1.96
CA SER A 212 0.24 61.00 1.71
C SER A 212 0.02 59.54 1.34
N ALA A 213 0.74 59.07 0.33
CA ALA A 213 0.89 57.63 0.09
C ALA A 213 1.50 56.94 1.31
N ARG A 214 0.93 55.78 1.68
CA ARG A 214 1.36 54.97 2.83
C ARG A 214 2.25 53.83 2.35
N LEU A 215 3.50 53.86 2.77
CA LEU A 215 4.56 52.90 2.44
C LEU A 215 4.73 51.91 3.58
N ALA A 216 4.86 50.63 3.25
CA ALA A 216 5.08 49.58 4.23
C ALA A 216 6.52 49.59 4.74
N VAL A 217 6.67 49.54 6.06
CA VAL A 217 7.92 49.33 6.78
C VAL A 217 7.84 47.95 7.46
N PRO A 218 8.59 46.94 6.96
CA PRO A 218 8.55 45.58 7.46
C PRO A 218 8.75 45.50 8.98
N GLY A 219 7.70 45.11 9.70
CA GLY A 219 7.71 44.97 11.16
C GLY A 219 7.27 46.18 11.97
N GLN A 220 7.05 47.33 11.34
CA GLN A 220 6.72 48.59 12.06
C GLN A 220 5.49 49.33 11.51
N GLY A 221 4.80 48.78 10.51
CA GLY A 221 3.52 49.31 10.01
C GLY A 221 3.67 50.10 8.71
N GLN A 222 2.86 51.15 8.55
CA GLN A 222 2.90 52.00 7.36
C GLN A 222 3.16 53.47 7.71
N VAL A 223 4.05 54.10 6.94
CA VAL A 223 4.49 55.49 7.11
C VAL A 223 4.44 56.26 5.80
N THR A 224 4.65 57.57 5.84
CA THR A 224 4.78 58.39 4.64
C THR A 224 6.22 58.35 4.10
N SER A 225 6.42 58.81 2.86
CA SER A 225 7.73 58.82 2.18
C SER A 225 8.86 59.38 3.03
N VAL A 226 8.59 60.45 3.80
CA VAL A 226 9.62 61.16 4.57
C VAL A 226 10.35 60.26 5.56
N PHE A 227 9.64 59.33 6.21
CA PHE A 227 10.25 58.40 7.15
C PHE A 227 11.10 57.35 6.42
N VAL A 228 10.66 56.87 5.26
CA VAL A 228 11.46 55.95 4.43
C VAL A 228 12.74 56.64 3.94
N THR A 229 12.66 57.92 3.58
CA THR A 229 13.81 58.76 3.22
C THR A 229 14.82 58.83 4.38
N VAL A 230 14.35 59.06 5.61
CA VAL A 230 15.22 59.07 6.80
C VAL A 230 15.86 57.70 7.03
N LEU A 231 15.07 56.60 7.00
CA LEU A 231 15.60 55.25 7.20
C LEU A 231 16.67 54.88 6.16
N GLY A 232 16.48 55.27 4.90
CA GLY A 232 17.47 55.07 3.84
C GLY A 232 18.76 55.86 4.09
N ALA A 233 18.64 57.10 4.57
CA ALA A 233 19.80 57.91 4.92
C ALA A 233 20.55 57.35 6.13
N GLU A 234 19.85 56.95 7.20
CA GLU A 234 20.43 56.31 8.38
C GLU A 234 21.14 54.99 8.02
N THR A 235 20.58 54.24 7.07
CA THR A 235 21.23 53.02 6.55
C THR A 235 22.59 53.35 5.94
N LEU A 236 22.69 54.38 5.10
CA LEU A 236 23.94 54.79 4.46
C LEU A 236 24.94 55.44 5.42
N LYS A 237 24.46 56.19 6.42
CA LYS A 237 25.30 56.82 7.45
C LYS A 237 26.02 55.79 8.30
N ALA A 238 25.35 54.68 8.63
CA ALA A 238 25.95 53.59 9.38
C ALA A 238 26.98 52.77 8.57
N GLY A 239 26.83 52.73 7.24
CA GLY A 239 27.81 52.13 6.33
C GLY A 239 27.20 51.78 4.98
N LYS A 240 28.03 51.64 3.94
CA LYS A 240 27.57 51.21 2.60
C LYS A 240 27.13 49.75 2.64
N PRO A 241 25.84 49.42 2.40
CA PRO A 241 25.38 48.03 2.45
C PRO A 241 25.97 47.19 1.32
N ALA A 242 26.38 45.97 1.64
CA ALA A 242 26.75 44.96 0.65
C ALA A 242 25.60 43.97 0.45
N VAL A 243 25.22 43.68 -0.79
CA VAL A 243 24.18 42.69 -1.13
C VAL A 243 24.83 41.51 -1.83
N LEU A 244 24.83 40.34 -1.17
CA LEU A 244 25.41 39.13 -1.76
C LEU A 244 24.38 38.28 -2.52
N GLY A 245 23.08 38.58 -2.38
CA GLY A 245 22.00 37.81 -2.99
C GLY A 245 21.75 36.47 -2.28
N TRP A 246 21.15 35.51 -3.00
CA TRP A 246 20.73 34.20 -2.45
C TRP A 246 21.82 33.12 -2.45
N TRP A 247 22.79 33.19 -3.36
CA TRP A 247 23.69 32.07 -3.65
C TRP A 247 24.64 31.67 -2.50
N PRO A 248 25.18 32.59 -1.65
CA PRO A 248 26.12 32.16 -0.60
C PRO A 248 25.44 31.30 0.47
N LEU A 249 24.24 31.70 0.90
CA LEU A 249 23.47 30.95 1.88
C LEU A 249 22.90 29.67 1.28
N TRP A 250 22.57 29.69 -0.02
CA TRP A 250 22.16 28.49 -0.74
C TRP A 250 23.29 27.44 -0.83
N LEU A 251 24.53 27.84 -1.08
CA LEU A 251 25.68 26.92 -1.08
C LEU A 251 25.90 26.28 0.29
N LEU A 252 25.76 27.06 1.37
CA LEU A 252 25.79 26.54 2.73
C LEU A 252 24.65 25.52 2.95
N ALA A 253 23.43 25.85 2.52
CA ALA A 253 22.29 24.95 2.63
C ALA A 253 22.48 23.66 1.81
N ALA A 254 23.12 23.73 0.63
CA ALA A 254 23.44 22.57 -0.18
C ALA A 254 24.44 21.63 0.52
N ALA A 255 25.51 22.19 1.12
CA ALA A 255 26.47 21.41 1.90
C ALA A 255 25.82 20.75 3.12
N VAL A 256 25.01 21.49 3.88
CA VAL A 256 24.25 20.97 5.02
C VAL A 256 23.28 19.87 4.60
N SER A 257 22.55 20.09 3.51
CA SER A 257 21.61 19.13 2.93
C SER A 257 22.30 17.83 2.52
N ALA A 258 23.48 17.92 1.88
CA ALA A 258 24.28 16.77 1.52
C ALA A 258 24.71 15.96 2.75
N VAL A 259 25.14 16.63 3.82
CA VAL A 259 25.48 15.97 5.09
C VAL A 259 24.26 15.28 5.72
N LEU A 260 23.09 15.92 5.73
CA LEU A 260 21.87 15.33 6.30
C LEU A 260 21.40 14.09 5.52
N VAL A 261 21.44 14.15 4.19
CA VAL A 261 20.94 13.09 3.31
C VAL A 261 21.94 11.92 3.19
N TYR A 262 23.23 12.20 3.06
CA TYR A 262 24.26 11.21 2.72
C TYR A 262 25.32 10.99 3.82
N GLY A 263 25.43 11.90 4.79
CA GLY A 263 26.42 11.80 5.85
C GLY A 263 26.18 10.63 6.80
N ARG A 264 27.24 10.19 7.49
CA ARG A 264 27.14 9.22 8.59
C ARG A 264 26.41 9.85 9.78
N ASN A 265 25.78 9.04 10.64
CA ASN A 265 24.95 9.53 11.74
C ASN A 265 25.67 10.54 12.65
N ARG A 266 26.96 10.30 12.96
CA ARG A 266 27.82 11.25 13.70
C ARG A 266 27.97 12.59 12.98
N LEU A 267 28.19 12.57 11.67
CA LEU A 267 28.34 13.78 10.85
C LEU A 267 27.03 14.59 10.78
N LYS A 268 25.87 13.92 10.75
CA LYS A 268 24.55 14.58 10.75
C LYS A 268 24.35 15.43 12.01
N TRP A 269 24.70 14.89 13.17
CA TRP A 269 24.60 15.60 14.44
C TRP A 269 25.69 16.67 14.62
N MET A 270 26.91 16.41 14.15
CA MET A 270 28.02 17.36 14.29
C MET A 270 27.97 18.54 13.32
N LEU A 271 27.51 18.33 12.07
CA LEU A 271 27.57 19.35 11.02
C LEU A 271 26.19 19.69 10.44
N GLY A 272 25.28 18.71 10.32
CA GLY A 272 23.96 18.92 9.74
C GLY A 272 23.07 19.81 10.61
N VAL A 273 22.88 19.45 11.89
CA VAL A 273 22.02 20.20 12.82
C VAL A 273 22.55 21.62 13.09
N PRO A 274 23.85 21.81 13.43
CA PRO A 274 24.40 23.16 13.58
C PRO A 274 24.35 23.96 12.28
N GLY A 275 24.54 23.31 11.13
CA GLY A 275 24.43 23.93 9.82
C GLY A 275 23.04 24.47 9.52
N LEU A 276 21.97 23.74 9.90
CA LEU A 276 20.59 24.25 9.78
C LEU A 276 20.37 25.48 10.66
N ALA A 277 20.88 25.48 11.90
CA ALA A 277 20.80 26.65 12.77
C ALA A 277 21.58 27.85 12.19
N ALA A 278 22.74 27.59 11.59
CA ALA A 278 23.55 28.62 10.95
C ALA A 278 22.80 29.32 9.80
N LEU A 279 21.93 28.62 9.04
CA LEU A 279 21.12 29.25 7.98
C LEU A 279 20.17 30.34 8.51
N LEU A 280 19.77 30.27 9.79
CA LEU A 280 18.89 31.26 10.42
C LEU A 280 19.67 32.34 11.17
N VAL A 281 20.79 31.96 11.80
CA VAL A 281 21.59 32.87 12.64
C VAL A 281 22.57 33.71 11.82
N LEU A 282 23.21 33.12 10.80
CA LEU A 282 24.23 33.82 10.01
C LEU A 282 23.70 35.10 9.33
N PRO A 283 22.48 35.14 8.76
CA PRO A 283 21.95 36.39 8.21
C PRO A 283 21.81 37.52 9.24
N LEU A 284 21.46 37.21 10.50
CA LEU A 284 21.41 38.22 11.57
C LEU A 284 22.79 38.83 11.84
N VAL A 285 23.83 38.00 11.85
CA VAL A 285 25.22 38.44 12.08
C VAL A 285 25.73 39.26 10.89
N LEU A 286 25.45 38.80 9.66
CA LEU A 286 25.85 39.49 8.43
C LEU A 286 25.21 40.87 8.33
N GLU A 287 23.92 40.99 8.63
CA GLU A 287 23.23 42.27 8.55
C GLU A 287 23.71 43.27 9.61
N HIS A 288 24.15 42.81 10.79
CA HIS A 288 24.82 43.67 11.76
C HIS A 288 26.14 44.25 11.22
N ALA A 289 26.79 43.54 10.28
CA ALA A 289 27.94 44.02 9.53
C ALA A 289 27.57 44.72 8.21
N HIS A 290 26.31 45.15 8.04
CA HIS A 290 25.78 45.76 6.81
C HIS A 290 25.85 44.88 5.55
N VAL A 291 25.83 43.55 5.73
CA VAL A 291 25.80 42.57 4.63
C VAL A 291 24.44 41.89 4.57
N PHE A 292 23.73 42.06 3.45
CA PHE A 292 22.39 41.52 3.24
C PHE A 292 22.40 40.30 2.33
N VAL A 293 21.66 39.26 2.74
CA VAL A 293 21.50 37.98 2.04
C VAL A 293 20.03 37.58 1.97
N GLU A 294 19.65 36.95 0.86
CA GLU A 294 18.33 36.32 0.68
C GLU A 294 18.35 34.93 1.33
N VAL A 295 17.33 34.61 2.13
CA VAL A 295 17.32 33.44 3.02
C VAL A 295 16.37 32.36 2.52
N ALA A 296 15.25 32.75 1.91
CA ALA A 296 14.18 31.85 1.54
C ALA A 296 14.61 30.73 0.57
N PRO A 297 15.44 30.96 -0.48
CA PRO A 297 15.90 29.88 -1.35
C PRO A 297 16.73 28.81 -0.62
N ALA A 298 17.54 29.23 0.35
CA ALA A 298 18.37 28.33 1.15
C ALA A 298 17.52 27.46 2.10
N LEU A 299 16.52 28.06 2.74
CA LEU A 299 15.59 27.35 3.61
C LEU A 299 14.70 26.36 2.84
N LEU A 300 14.29 26.70 1.62
CA LEU A 300 13.52 25.79 0.77
C LEU A 300 14.30 24.51 0.45
N LEU A 301 15.58 24.63 0.10
CA LEU A 301 16.46 23.48 -0.15
C LEU A 301 16.65 22.62 1.11
N ALA A 302 16.90 23.27 2.25
CA ALA A 302 17.05 22.59 3.53
C ALA A 302 15.77 21.84 3.95
N ALA A 303 14.60 22.46 3.78
CA ALA A 303 13.30 21.85 4.07
C ALA A 303 13.03 20.63 3.19
N GLY A 304 13.26 20.73 1.87
CA GLY A 304 13.12 19.59 0.96
C GLY A 304 14.04 18.42 1.34
N SER A 305 15.27 18.73 1.76
CA SER A 305 16.24 17.73 2.18
C SER A 305 15.88 17.06 3.51
N LEU A 306 15.26 17.80 4.44
CA LEU A 306 14.70 17.24 5.67
C LEU A 306 13.53 16.28 5.40
N VAL A 307 12.66 16.60 4.43
CA VAL A 307 11.58 15.70 3.99
C VAL A 307 12.17 14.41 3.43
N ILE A 308 13.16 14.50 2.53
CA ILE A 308 13.84 13.32 1.98
C ILE A 308 14.50 12.49 3.08
N PHE A 309 15.19 13.14 4.03
CA PHE A 309 15.82 12.47 5.17
C PHE A 309 14.78 11.74 6.05
N ALA A 310 13.67 12.39 6.38
CA ALA A 310 12.58 11.78 7.14
C ALA A 310 11.96 10.60 6.39
N TRP A 311 11.73 10.74 5.09
CA TRP A 311 11.18 9.70 4.23
C TRP A 311 12.10 8.47 4.18
N ARG A 312 13.42 8.67 3.99
CA ARG A 312 14.42 7.60 4.05
C ARG A 312 14.41 6.88 5.40
N ARG A 313 14.32 7.63 6.50
CA ARG A 313 14.27 7.05 7.85
C ARG A 313 12.99 6.23 8.09
N VAL A 314 11.85 6.68 7.55
CA VAL A 314 10.59 5.92 7.62
C VAL A 314 10.69 4.65 6.77
N LEU A 315 11.26 4.73 5.56
CA LEU A 315 11.51 3.58 4.71
C LEU A 315 12.47 2.57 5.36
N GLU A 316 13.56 3.03 5.96
CA GLU A 316 14.50 2.20 6.73
C GLU A 316 13.81 1.52 7.90
N ARG A 317 13.04 2.26 8.71
CA ARG A 317 12.24 1.67 9.80
C ARG A 317 11.22 0.65 9.29
N ARG A 318 10.51 0.94 8.19
CA ARG A 318 9.60 -0.03 7.55
C ARG A 318 10.34 -1.26 7.03
N ARG A 319 11.57 -1.11 6.55
CA ARG A 319 12.42 -2.23 6.11
C ARG A 319 12.86 -3.09 7.29
N GLU A 320 13.14 -2.50 8.44
CA GLU A 320 13.46 -3.21 9.69
C GLU A 320 12.23 -3.92 10.28
N LEU A 321 11.04 -3.31 10.21
CA LEU A 321 9.78 -3.87 10.72
C LEU A 321 9.33 -5.17 10.03
N GLY A 322 9.82 -5.47 8.82
CA GLY A 322 9.52 -6.72 8.11
C GLY A 322 10.52 -7.85 8.34
N LEU A 323 11.61 -7.60 9.09
CA LEU A 323 12.69 -8.55 9.32
C LEU A 323 12.59 -9.29 10.66
N VAL A 324 11.78 -8.80 11.58
CA VAL A 324 11.56 -9.40 12.89
C VAL A 324 10.06 -9.64 13.08
N HIS A 325 9.68 -10.84 13.49
CA HIS A 325 8.29 -11.20 13.71
C HIS A 325 7.77 -10.50 14.97
N PRO A 326 6.64 -9.77 14.92
CA PRO A 326 6.19 -8.89 16.00
C PRO A 326 5.84 -9.64 17.29
N VAL A 327 5.34 -10.89 17.14
CA VAL A 327 5.05 -11.79 18.25
C VAL A 327 6.36 -12.42 18.76
N SER A 328 6.91 -13.45 18.12
CA SER A 328 8.09 -14.16 18.67
C SER A 328 9.36 -13.31 18.91
N GLY A 329 9.55 -12.18 18.22
CA GLY A 329 10.81 -11.43 18.21
C GLY A 329 11.95 -12.11 17.44
N LEU A 330 11.67 -13.25 16.78
CA LEU A 330 12.62 -13.95 15.91
C LEU A 330 12.71 -13.27 14.53
N PRO A 331 13.79 -13.49 13.77
CA PRO A 331 13.83 -13.02 12.39
C PRO A 331 12.72 -13.68 11.57
N THR A 332 12.09 -12.92 10.66
CA THR A 332 11.03 -13.44 9.80
C THR A 332 11.60 -14.35 8.72
N VAL A 333 10.76 -15.21 8.13
CA VAL A 333 11.15 -15.96 6.93
C VAL A 333 11.50 -15.02 5.76
N ASN A 334 10.91 -13.81 5.69
CA ASN A 334 11.33 -12.79 4.74
C ASN A 334 12.76 -12.28 4.98
N ALA A 335 13.23 -12.24 6.24
CA ALA A 335 14.62 -11.95 6.56
C ALA A 335 15.58 -13.03 6.05
N MET A 336 15.15 -14.30 6.06
CA MET A 336 15.89 -15.41 5.46
C MET A 336 16.01 -15.24 3.93
N LEU A 337 14.90 -14.96 3.24
CA LEU A 337 14.86 -14.83 1.77
C LEU A 337 15.69 -13.65 1.25
N ARG A 338 15.88 -12.60 2.05
CA ARG A 338 16.68 -11.42 1.68
C ARG A 338 18.19 -11.61 1.78
N ARG A 339 18.66 -12.71 2.37
CA ARG A 339 20.10 -13.05 2.37
C ARG A 339 20.51 -13.69 1.02
N GLU A 340 20.10 -13.12 -0.11
CA GLU A 340 20.32 -13.67 -1.47
C GLU A 340 21.76 -14.18 -1.68
N ASP A 341 21.87 -15.30 -2.42
CA ASP A 341 23.07 -16.01 -2.91
C ASP A 341 23.67 -17.17 -2.09
N LEU A 342 22.87 -17.87 -1.27
CA LEU A 342 23.26 -19.21 -0.81
C LEU A 342 22.42 -20.27 -1.53
N ILE A 343 22.96 -20.81 -2.63
CA ILE A 343 22.82 -22.25 -2.88
C ILE A 343 23.44 -22.90 -1.64
N SER A 344 22.63 -23.13 -0.61
CA SER A 344 23.08 -23.80 0.59
C SER A 344 22.96 -25.30 0.36
N SER A 345 24.06 -26.02 0.55
CA SER A 345 24.07 -27.48 0.60
C SER A 345 23.36 -28.04 1.84
N GLU A 346 22.94 -27.19 2.77
CA GLU A 346 22.18 -27.54 3.96
C GLU A 346 20.76 -27.97 3.60
N LEU A 347 20.17 -28.85 4.41
CA LEU A 347 18.76 -29.21 4.32
C LEU A 347 17.90 -28.10 4.92
N LEU A 348 16.76 -27.82 4.31
CA LEU A 348 15.80 -26.85 4.83
C LEU A 348 14.68 -27.60 5.55
N ILE A 349 14.45 -27.24 6.80
CA ILE A 349 13.39 -27.82 7.61
C ILE A 349 12.32 -26.78 7.88
N ALA A 350 11.07 -27.15 7.67
CA ALA A 350 9.90 -26.41 8.12
C ALA A 350 9.21 -27.17 9.27
N ALA A 351 8.87 -26.47 10.33
CA ALA A 351 8.01 -26.95 11.41
C ALA A 351 6.66 -26.24 11.34
N ARG A 352 5.58 -27.00 11.40
CA ARG A 352 4.20 -26.50 11.46
C ARG A 352 3.57 -26.91 12.77
N VAL A 353 3.16 -25.94 13.57
CA VAL A 353 2.37 -26.21 14.78
C VAL A 353 0.96 -26.65 14.38
N ARG A 354 0.55 -27.85 14.79
CA ARG A 354 -0.77 -28.40 14.49
C ARG A 354 -1.85 -27.61 15.23
N ARG A 355 -2.95 -27.28 14.54
CA ARG A 355 -4.10 -26.54 15.10
C ARG A 355 -3.70 -25.21 15.76
N PHE A 356 -2.64 -24.56 15.27
CA PHE A 356 -2.17 -23.29 15.84
C PHE A 356 -3.25 -22.22 15.86
N ALA A 357 -3.98 -22.04 14.75
CA ALA A 357 -5.07 -21.07 14.65
C ALA A 357 -6.19 -21.36 15.67
N ASP A 358 -6.56 -22.62 15.86
CA ASP A 358 -7.56 -23.02 16.85
C ASP A 358 -7.10 -22.67 18.27
N ILE A 359 -5.84 -22.97 18.60
CA ILE A 359 -5.26 -22.65 19.91
C ILE A 359 -5.26 -21.13 20.13
N VAL A 360 -4.76 -20.35 19.17
CA VAL A 360 -4.70 -18.88 19.25
C VAL A 360 -6.10 -18.27 19.34
N SER A 361 -7.10 -18.80 18.63
CA SER A 361 -8.48 -18.30 18.68
C SER A 361 -9.14 -18.43 20.06
N THR A 362 -8.63 -19.34 20.91
CA THR A 362 -9.12 -19.54 22.29
C THR A 362 -8.35 -18.76 23.35
N LEU A 363 -7.22 -18.15 22.97
CA LEU A 363 -6.35 -17.38 23.85
C LEU A 363 -6.81 -15.92 23.94
N PRO A 364 -6.67 -15.27 25.11
CA PRO A 364 -6.83 -13.82 25.17
C PRO A 364 -5.71 -13.12 24.37
N PRO A 365 -5.97 -11.95 23.75
CA PRO A 365 -5.05 -11.30 22.80
C PRO A 365 -3.63 -11.06 23.32
N ASP A 366 -3.47 -10.81 24.62
CA ASP A 366 -2.17 -10.49 25.22
C ASP A 366 -1.25 -11.72 25.42
N PHE A 367 -1.78 -12.93 25.28
CA PHE A 367 -1.08 -14.18 25.61
C PHE A 367 -0.55 -14.98 24.41
N GLU A 368 -0.92 -14.59 23.18
CA GLU A 368 -0.36 -15.21 21.95
C GLU A 368 1.17 -15.14 21.97
N HIS A 369 1.71 -13.99 22.38
CA HIS A 369 3.14 -13.75 22.52
C HIS A 369 3.86 -14.76 23.41
N GLU A 370 3.27 -15.08 24.56
CA GLU A 370 3.83 -16.01 25.52
C GLU A 370 3.84 -17.44 24.96
N LEU A 371 2.71 -17.87 24.36
CA LEU A 371 2.62 -19.17 23.70
C LEU A 371 3.69 -19.31 22.60
N THR A 372 3.75 -18.36 21.67
CA THR A 372 4.67 -18.41 20.54
C THR A 372 6.13 -18.41 21.01
N LYS A 373 6.47 -17.65 22.06
CA LYS A 373 7.81 -17.67 22.66
C LYS A 373 8.17 -19.03 23.25
N LEU A 374 7.25 -19.68 23.94
CA LEU A 374 7.49 -21.02 24.51
C LEU A 374 7.64 -22.08 23.43
N ILE A 375 6.85 -22.01 22.35
CA ILE A 375 7.02 -22.86 21.16
C ILE A 375 8.39 -22.65 20.54
N ALA A 376 8.76 -21.39 20.27
CA ALA A 376 10.05 -21.03 19.70
C ALA A 376 11.24 -21.49 20.57
N ALA A 377 11.11 -21.39 21.91
CA ALA A 377 12.13 -21.84 22.84
C ALA A 377 12.33 -23.36 22.76
N ARG A 378 11.24 -24.13 22.69
CA ARG A 378 11.29 -25.60 22.53
C ARG A 378 11.89 -26.02 21.19
N LEU A 379 11.50 -25.33 20.10
CA LEU A 379 12.09 -25.58 18.79
C LEU A 379 13.59 -25.28 18.78
N SER A 380 14.01 -24.16 19.37
CA SER A 380 15.43 -23.76 19.45
C SER A 380 16.33 -24.77 20.16
N ILE A 381 15.78 -25.54 21.12
CA ILE A 381 16.53 -26.64 21.77
C ILE A 381 16.82 -27.75 20.77
N GLY A 382 15.85 -28.08 19.90
CA GLY A 382 15.97 -29.12 18.88
C GLY A 382 16.79 -28.73 17.66
N THR A 383 16.92 -27.43 17.36
CA THR A 383 17.69 -26.95 16.19
C THR A 383 19.21 -26.98 16.41
N THR A 384 19.70 -27.40 17.58
CA THR A 384 21.14 -27.52 17.90
C THR A 384 21.96 -26.25 17.62
N GLY A 385 21.35 -25.08 17.84
CA GLY A 385 22.01 -23.78 17.64
C GLY A 385 21.84 -23.18 16.23
N ALA A 386 21.12 -23.84 15.32
CA ALA A 386 20.75 -23.23 14.04
C ALA A 386 19.78 -22.07 14.24
N GLN A 387 19.91 -21.04 13.40
CA GLN A 387 19.03 -19.87 13.42
C GLN A 387 17.61 -20.30 13.07
N LEU A 388 16.66 -19.99 13.96
CA LEU A 388 15.24 -20.19 13.73
C LEU A 388 14.63 -18.93 13.12
N TRP A 389 13.86 -19.10 12.05
CA TRP A 389 13.04 -18.07 11.43
C TRP A 389 11.56 -18.34 11.66
N HIS A 390 10.79 -17.30 11.98
CA HIS A 390 9.35 -17.41 12.20
C HIS A 390 8.58 -16.94 10.96
N GLY A 391 7.70 -17.80 10.46
CA GLY A 391 6.74 -17.51 9.40
C GLY A 391 5.34 -17.28 9.96
N ASP A 392 4.37 -17.21 9.06
CA ASP A 392 2.96 -17.00 9.44
C ASP A 392 2.32 -18.31 9.92
N ASP A 393 1.16 -18.25 10.58
CA ASP A 393 0.34 -19.41 11.00
C ASP A 393 1.08 -20.49 11.80
N GLY A 394 1.98 -20.10 12.71
CA GLY A 394 2.71 -21.03 13.56
C GLY A 394 3.74 -21.88 12.80
N ASN A 395 4.21 -21.40 11.65
CA ASN A 395 5.25 -22.06 10.87
C ASN A 395 6.63 -21.50 11.24
N PHE A 396 7.61 -22.39 11.40
CA PHE A 396 9.00 -22.03 11.67
C PHE A 396 9.92 -22.72 10.68
N VAL A 397 11.06 -22.11 10.36
CA VAL A 397 12.01 -22.63 9.38
C VAL A 397 13.43 -22.52 9.91
N TRP A 398 14.28 -23.49 9.62
CA TRP A 398 15.72 -23.42 9.87
C TRP A 398 16.50 -24.25 8.84
N LEU A 399 17.80 -23.96 8.74
CA LEU A 399 18.75 -24.72 7.93
C LEU A 399 19.56 -25.65 8.84
N THR A 400 19.81 -26.87 8.38
CA THR A 400 20.66 -27.84 9.10
C THR A 400 21.79 -28.34 8.22
N ASN A 401 22.99 -28.41 8.81
CA ASN A 401 24.19 -29.00 8.21
C ASN A 401 24.21 -30.53 8.26
N ALA A 402 23.16 -31.16 8.81
CA ALA A 402 23.04 -32.60 8.82
C ALA A 402 22.98 -33.13 7.36
N SER A 403 24.05 -33.78 6.93
CA SER A 403 24.13 -34.43 5.61
C SER A 403 23.30 -35.71 5.53
N GLU A 404 23.05 -36.34 6.68
CA GLU A 404 22.31 -37.60 6.81
C GLU A 404 20.91 -37.37 7.36
N LEU A 405 19.92 -37.94 6.66
CA LEU A 405 18.51 -37.84 7.03
C LEU A 405 18.22 -38.47 8.40
N GLU A 406 18.93 -39.56 8.75
CA GLU A 406 18.73 -40.27 10.02
C GLU A 406 18.99 -39.36 11.24
N LEU A 407 20.02 -38.52 11.17
CA LEU A 407 20.34 -37.56 12.23
C LEU A 407 19.22 -36.53 12.42
N VAL A 408 18.63 -36.04 11.33
CA VAL A 408 17.49 -35.11 11.35
C VAL A 408 16.24 -35.79 11.94
N VAL A 409 16.00 -37.05 11.58
CA VAL A 409 14.88 -37.82 12.10
C VAL A 409 14.99 -38.03 13.61
N ASP A 410 16.18 -38.31 14.12
CA ASP A 410 16.39 -38.45 15.58
C ASP A 410 16.23 -37.11 16.31
N GLN A 411 16.61 -35.99 15.71
CA GLN A 411 16.30 -34.65 16.22
C GLN A 411 14.78 -34.44 16.32
N PHE A 412 14.01 -34.85 15.31
CA PHE A 412 12.55 -34.73 15.35
C PHE A 412 11.91 -35.58 16.43
N LYS A 413 12.38 -36.82 16.63
CA LYS A 413 11.90 -37.68 17.73
C LYS A 413 12.16 -37.02 19.10
N ALA A 414 13.35 -36.43 19.28
CA ALA A 414 13.68 -35.72 20.51
C ALA A 414 12.79 -34.48 20.70
N MET A 415 12.54 -33.70 19.64
CA MET A 415 11.64 -32.55 19.69
C MET A 415 10.21 -32.96 20.02
N GLN A 416 9.69 -34.07 19.47
CA GLN A 416 8.37 -34.58 19.85
C GLN A 416 8.28 -34.89 21.34
N LEU A 417 9.32 -35.47 21.95
CA LEU A 417 9.35 -35.72 23.39
C LEU A 417 9.29 -34.42 24.21
N ILE A 418 9.92 -33.35 23.74
CA ILE A 418 9.85 -32.02 24.38
C ILE A 418 8.43 -31.44 24.27
N PHE A 419 7.78 -31.62 23.13
CA PHE A 419 6.43 -31.12 22.88
C PHE A 419 5.32 -31.92 23.58
N ARG A 420 5.56 -33.17 24.01
CA ARG A 420 4.63 -33.97 24.84
C ARG A 420 4.24 -33.31 26.17
N SER A 421 5.07 -32.42 26.69
CA SER A 421 4.71 -31.66 27.89
C SER A 421 3.80 -30.49 27.50
N PRO A 422 2.58 -30.35 28.04
CA PRO A 422 1.71 -29.23 27.69
C PRO A 422 2.36 -27.87 27.96
N ILE A 423 2.06 -26.88 27.12
CA ILE A 423 2.50 -25.50 27.31
C ILE A 423 1.48 -24.79 28.21
N LYS A 424 1.93 -24.32 29.38
CA LYS A 424 1.10 -23.53 30.29
C LYS A 424 1.22 -22.05 29.94
N VAL A 425 0.08 -21.40 29.70
CA VAL A 425 -0.03 -19.96 29.44
C VAL A 425 -1.21 -19.44 30.28
N ALA A 426 -0.93 -18.48 31.16
CA ALA A 426 -1.84 -18.12 32.26
C ALA A 426 -2.27 -19.36 33.09
N GLU A 427 -3.57 -19.52 33.33
CA GLU A 427 -4.16 -20.66 34.08
C GLU A 427 -4.55 -21.85 33.18
N ARG A 428 -4.20 -21.83 31.89
CA ARG A 428 -4.58 -22.85 30.91
C ARG A 428 -3.38 -23.63 30.41
N SER A 429 -3.64 -24.87 30.03
CA SER A 429 -2.63 -25.81 29.53
C SER A 429 -3.00 -26.23 28.11
N TYR A 430 -2.11 -25.98 27.15
CA TYR A 430 -2.32 -26.27 25.74
C TYR A 430 -1.43 -27.43 25.31
N ASP A 431 -2.04 -28.44 24.71
CA ASP A 431 -1.31 -29.51 24.06
C ASP A 431 -0.89 -29.07 22.66
N VAL A 432 0.41 -28.92 22.45
CA VAL A 432 0.98 -28.36 21.22
C VAL A 432 1.79 -29.45 20.54
N ASP A 433 1.38 -29.79 19.33
CA ASP A 433 2.06 -30.78 18.50
C ASP A 433 2.63 -30.11 17.25
N VAL A 434 3.70 -30.69 16.69
CA VAL A 434 4.44 -30.10 15.58
C VAL A 434 4.71 -31.17 14.53
N ALA A 435 4.40 -30.83 13.27
CA ALA A 435 4.76 -31.63 12.10
C ALA A 435 5.94 -31.00 11.37
N PHE A 436 6.86 -31.81 10.88
CA PHE A 436 8.07 -31.35 10.19
C PHE A 436 8.06 -31.69 8.69
N GLY A 437 8.64 -30.82 7.89
CA GLY A 437 8.83 -31.01 6.46
C GLY A 437 10.27 -30.74 6.09
N ILE A 438 10.85 -31.62 5.27
CA ILE A 438 12.25 -31.53 4.85
C ILE A 438 12.32 -31.27 3.35
N ASP A 439 13.05 -30.24 2.95
CA ASP A 439 13.47 -30.02 1.56
C ASP A 439 14.96 -30.32 1.36
N ARG A 440 15.25 -31.13 0.34
CA ARG A 440 16.60 -31.60 -0.03
C ARG A 440 17.09 -31.02 -1.37
N GLU A 441 16.30 -30.18 -2.02
CA GLU A 441 16.61 -29.65 -3.36
C GLU A 441 17.56 -28.45 -3.26
N THR A 442 18.79 -28.71 -2.82
CA THR A 442 19.82 -27.68 -2.56
C THR A 442 20.16 -26.82 -3.77
N ALA A 443 19.94 -27.31 -4.98
CA ALA A 443 20.12 -26.58 -6.24
C ALA A 443 19.00 -25.57 -6.55
N MET A 444 17.86 -25.63 -5.86
CA MET A 444 16.73 -24.74 -6.09
C MET A 444 16.85 -23.46 -5.23
N PRO A 445 16.25 -22.33 -5.68
CA PRO A 445 16.23 -21.11 -4.89
C PRO A 445 15.55 -21.30 -3.53
N MET A 446 16.02 -20.60 -2.49
CA MET A 446 15.46 -20.68 -1.13
C MET A 446 13.95 -20.45 -1.06
N SER A 447 13.39 -19.64 -1.97
CA SER A 447 11.94 -19.44 -2.09
C SER A 447 11.18 -20.71 -2.46
N HIS A 448 11.69 -21.49 -3.42
CA HIS A 448 11.15 -22.79 -3.82
C HIS A 448 11.30 -23.81 -2.70
N ARG A 449 12.53 -23.96 -2.18
CA ARG A 449 12.85 -24.87 -1.09
C ARG A 449 11.96 -24.67 0.12
N ARG A 450 11.68 -23.41 0.48
CA ARG A 450 10.73 -23.06 1.55
C ARG A 450 9.33 -23.59 1.26
N ALA A 451 8.82 -23.38 0.05
CA ALA A 451 7.50 -23.86 -0.33
C ALA A 451 7.43 -25.40 -0.26
N SER A 452 8.45 -26.08 -0.77
CA SER A 452 8.60 -27.55 -0.71
C SER A 452 8.61 -28.08 0.73
N ALA A 453 9.42 -27.49 1.62
CA ALA A 453 9.49 -27.88 3.02
C ALA A 453 8.17 -27.64 3.76
N LEU A 454 7.52 -26.49 3.56
CA LEU A 454 6.21 -26.19 4.17
C LEU A 454 5.12 -27.14 3.65
N ALA A 455 5.12 -27.47 2.36
CA ALA A 455 4.18 -28.43 1.78
C ALA A 455 4.36 -29.83 2.37
N ALA A 456 5.60 -30.27 2.59
CA ALA A 456 5.90 -31.53 3.26
C ALA A 456 5.45 -31.50 4.74
N ALA A 457 5.69 -30.40 5.46
CA ALA A 457 5.22 -30.26 6.85
C ALA A 457 3.68 -30.28 6.94
N HIS A 458 3.00 -29.70 5.94
CA HIS A 458 1.56 -29.75 5.84
C HIS A 458 1.04 -31.17 5.60
N ALA A 459 1.60 -31.89 4.62
CA ALA A 459 1.25 -33.28 4.36
C ALA A 459 1.51 -34.18 5.58
N ALA A 460 2.62 -33.98 6.29
CA ALA A 460 2.90 -34.68 7.54
C ALA A 460 1.83 -34.41 8.61
N SER A 461 1.32 -33.18 8.68
CA SER A 461 0.22 -32.82 9.58
C SER A 461 -1.10 -33.51 9.19
N GLU A 462 -1.43 -33.58 7.89
CA GLU A 462 -2.66 -34.22 7.40
C GLU A 462 -2.65 -35.74 7.62
N GLU A 463 -1.52 -36.40 7.36
CA GLU A 463 -1.38 -37.85 7.57
C GLU A 463 -1.13 -38.24 9.04
N GLY A 464 -1.05 -37.26 9.94
CA GLY A 464 -0.82 -37.51 11.36
C GLY A 464 0.61 -37.96 11.71
N VAL A 465 1.54 -37.99 10.75
CA VAL A 465 2.94 -38.40 10.96
C VAL A 465 3.82 -37.24 11.46
N CYS A 466 4.92 -37.57 12.14
CA CYS A 466 5.84 -36.57 12.70
C CYS A 466 6.50 -35.70 11.63
N TRP A 467 6.89 -36.31 10.51
CA TRP A 467 7.68 -35.63 9.50
C TRP A 467 7.46 -36.24 8.12
N MET A 468 7.75 -35.45 7.09
CA MET A 468 7.83 -35.90 5.70
C MET A 468 8.98 -35.23 4.97
N VAL A 469 9.49 -35.91 3.95
CA VAL A 469 10.46 -35.36 3.00
C VAL A 469 9.72 -34.97 1.74
N HIS A 470 10.02 -33.78 1.22
CA HIS A 470 9.54 -33.35 -0.08
C HIS A 470 10.05 -34.32 -1.16
N ASP A 471 9.11 -34.94 -1.87
CA ASP A 471 9.39 -35.73 -3.06
C ASP A 471 9.00 -34.93 -4.32
N PRO A 472 9.98 -34.50 -5.15
CA PRO A 472 9.70 -33.77 -6.38
C PRO A 472 8.79 -34.54 -7.36
N ALA A 473 8.85 -35.88 -7.38
CA ALA A 473 8.00 -36.69 -8.25
C ALA A 473 6.54 -36.64 -7.77
N ALA A 474 6.31 -36.81 -6.47
CA ALA A 474 4.99 -36.65 -5.87
C ALA A 474 4.45 -35.22 -6.02
N ALA A 475 5.31 -34.21 -5.90
CA ALA A 475 4.93 -32.81 -6.09
C ALA A 475 4.46 -32.54 -7.52
N LYS A 476 5.17 -33.06 -8.53
CA LYS A 476 4.78 -32.97 -9.94
C LYS A 476 3.48 -33.72 -10.24
N ALA A 477 3.28 -34.88 -9.60
CA ALA A 477 2.01 -35.61 -9.69
C ALA A 477 0.86 -34.81 -9.07
N LYS A 478 1.09 -34.14 -7.94
CA LYS A 478 0.10 -33.27 -7.28
C LYS A 478 -0.22 -32.03 -8.13
N GLU A 479 0.78 -31.39 -8.72
CA GLU A 479 0.60 -30.29 -9.67
C GLU A 479 -0.24 -30.74 -10.88
N TRP A 480 0.07 -31.90 -11.44
CA TRP A 480 -0.70 -32.50 -12.53
C TRP A 480 -2.17 -32.74 -12.13
N LYS A 481 -2.39 -33.36 -10.97
CA LYS A 481 -3.73 -33.58 -10.40
C LYS A 481 -4.50 -32.26 -10.21
N LEU A 482 -3.85 -31.21 -9.71
CA LEU A 482 -4.46 -29.88 -9.57
C LEU A 482 -4.77 -29.23 -10.93
N SER A 483 -3.97 -29.47 -11.97
CA SER A 483 -4.27 -28.99 -13.34
C SER A 483 -5.60 -29.58 -13.86
N LEU A 484 -5.87 -30.85 -13.55
CA LEU A 484 -7.12 -31.51 -13.96
C LEU A 484 -8.36 -30.84 -13.36
N LEU A 485 -8.29 -30.23 -12.16
CA LEU A 485 -9.41 -29.47 -11.60
C LEU A 485 -9.77 -28.25 -12.45
N GLY A 486 -8.76 -27.55 -12.96
CA GLY A 486 -8.96 -26.38 -13.80
C GLY A 486 -9.61 -26.72 -15.15
N GLU A 487 -9.39 -27.95 -15.63
CA GLU A 487 -9.86 -28.43 -16.93
C GLU A 487 -11.21 -29.19 -16.83
N LEU A 488 -11.68 -29.53 -15.63
CA LEU A 488 -12.85 -30.40 -15.42
C LEU A 488 -14.14 -29.84 -16.01
N ASP A 489 -14.42 -28.55 -15.79
CA ASP A 489 -15.64 -27.90 -16.28
C ASP A 489 -15.64 -27.87 -17.83
N ASP A 490 -14.54 -27.43 -18.43
CA ASP A 490 -14.36 -27.40 -19.89
C ASP A 490 -14.44 -28.81 -20.51
N ALA A 491 -13.87 -29.82 -19.84
CA ALA A 491 -13.87 -31.20 -20.33
C ALA A 491 -15.27 -31.86 -20.31
N LEU A 492 -16.14 -31.46 -19.37
CA LEU A 492 -17.55 -31.87 -19.34
C LEU A 492 -18.34 -31.25 -20.51
N GLU A 493 -18.05 -30.00 -20.86
CA GLU A 493 -18.72 -29.28 -21.96
C GLU A 493 -18.20 -29.71 -23.35
N SER A 494 -16.91 -29.97 -23.49
CA SER A 494 -16.26 -30.31 -24.76
C SER A 494 -16.37 -31.80 -25.15
N GLY A 495 -16.98 -32.63 -24.30
CA GLY A 495 -17.17 -34.07 -24.54
C GLY A 495 -15.91 -34.91 -24.34
N HIS A 496 -14.86 -34.36 -23.71
CA HIS A 496 -13.69 -35.14 -23.31
C HIS A 496 -13.98 -36.06 -22.12
N ILE A 497 -14.95 -35.67 -21.28
CA ILE A 497 -15.57 -36.56 -20.29
C ILE A 497 -16.83 -37.17 -20.90
N TRP A 498 -16.92 -38.49 -20.84
CA TRP A 498 -17.99 -39.29 -21.43
C TRP A 498 -18.36 -40.47 -20.51
N VAL A 499 -19.42 -41.19 -20.84
CA VAL A 499 -19.93 -42.31 -20.02
C VAL A 499 -19.85 -43.59 -20.83
N ALA A 500 -19.08 -44.56 -20.33
CA ALA A 500 -19.10 -45.94 -20.82
C ALA A 500 -20.14 -46.74 -20.04
N TYR A 501 -20.70 -47.77 -20.65
CA TYR A 501 -21.70 -48.63 -20.03
C TYR A 501 -21.18 -50.06 -19.96
N GLN A 502 -21.21 -50.68 -18.78
CA GLN A 502 -20.83 -52.09 -18.63
C GLN A 502 -22.07 -52.96 -18.42
N PRO A 503 -22.41 -53.89 -19.34
CA PRO A 503 -23.60 -54.72 -19.23
C PRO A 503 -23.57 -55.68 -18.02
N GLN A 504 -24.75 -55.88 -17.44
CA GLN A 504 -25.02 -56.85 -16.38
C GLN A 504 -25.92 -57.97 -16.92
N LEU A 505 -25.49 -59.21 -16.71
CA LEU A 505 -26.18 -60.42 -17.18
C LEU A 505 -27.02 -61.03 -16.06
N ASP A 506 -28.30 -61.33 -16.32
CA ASP A 506 -29.09 -62.20 -15.45
C ASP A 506 -28.54 -63.62 -15.59
N LEU A 507 -28.04 -64.20 -14.49
CA LEU A 507 -27.35 -65.49 -14.51
C LEU A 507 -28.30 -66.68 -14.69
N ARG A 508 -29.61 -66.47 -14.49
CA ARG A 508 -30.64 -67.50 -14.66
C ARG A 508 -31.16 -67.53 -16.10
N THR A 509 -31.38 -66.36 -16.70
CA THR A 509 -31.94 -66.26 -18.07
C THR A 509 -30.87 -66.09 -19.15
N ALA A 510 -29.63 -65.79 -18.75
CA ALA A 510 -28.53 -65.44 -19.65
C ALA A 510 -28.85 -64.27 -20.59
N THR A 511 -29.61 -63.29 -20.10
CA THR A 511 -29.97 -62.06 -20.85
C THR A 511 -29.44 -60.82 -20.15
N ILE A 512 -29.03 -59.81 -20.93
CA ILE A 512 -28.63 -58.51 -20.37
C ILE A 512 -29.85 -57.85 -19.71
N CYS A 513 -29.75 -57.59 -18.41
CA CYS A 513 -30.82 -57.05 -17.57
C CYS A 513 -30.48 -55.70 -16.93
N GLY A 514 -29.24 -55.23 -17.09
CA GLY A 514 -28.84 -53.91 -16.65
C GLY A 514 -27.51 -53.48 -17.23
N ALA A 515 -27.06 -52.30 -16.84
CA ALA A 515 -25.70 -51.84 -17.08
C ALA A 515 -25.25 -50.85 -16.00
N GLU A 516 -23.95 -50.79 -15.77
CA GLU A 516 -23.32 -49.78 -14.92
C GLU A 516 -22.76 -48.64 -15.78
N ALA A 517 -23.14 -47.41 -15.44
CA ALA A 517 -22.64 -46.19 -16.07
C ALA A 517 -21.33 -45.75 -15.41
N LEU A 518 -20.27 -45.78 -16.21
CA LEU A 518 -18.89 -45.60 -15.78
C LEU A 518 -18.29 -44.36 -16.46
N VAL A 519 -18.00 -43.32 -15.67
CA VAL A 519 -17.39 -42.09 -16.20
C VAL A 519 -15.99 -42.36 -16.75
N ARG A 520 -15.66 -41.73 -17.88
CA ARG A 520 -14.38 -41.81 -18.57
C ARG A 520 -13.92 -40.42 -18.98
N TRP A 521 -12.61 -40.20 -18.94
CA TRP A 521 -12.01 -38.96 -19.43
C TRP A 521 -10.89 -39.26 -20.41
N THR A 522 -11.03 -38.79 -21.65
CA THR A 522 -10.00 -38.83 -22.68
C THR A 522 -9.45 -37.42 -22.90
N HIS A 523 -8.30 -37.11 -22.33
CA HIS A 523 -7.69 -35.78 -22.44
C HIS A 523 -6.93 -35.61 -23.77
N PRO A 524 -7.08 -34.48 -24.49
CA PRO A 524 -6.53 -34.29 -25.85
C PRO A 524 -5.03 -34.55 -26.00
N VAL A 525 -4.24 -34.15 -25.00
CA VAL A 525 -2.77 -34.29 -25.03
C VAL A 525 -2.28 -35.52 -24.24
N ARG A 526 -3.06 -35.96 -23.25
CA ARG A 526 -2.59 -36.91 -22.20
C ARG A 526 -3.16 -38.31 -22.41
N GLY A 527 -4.13 -38.47 -23.31
CA GLY A 527 -4.83 -39.72 -23.53
C GLY A 527 -5.82 -40.04 -22.40
N PRO A 528 -6.16 -41.33 -22.21
CA PRO A 528 -7.10 -41.77 -21.19
C PRO A 528 -6.60 -41.45 -19.77
N ILE A 529 -7.43 -40.78 -18.97
CA ILE A 529 -7.18 -40.50 -17.56
C ILE A 529 -7.97 -41.50 -16.72
N SER A 530 -7.32 -42.05 -15.69
CA SER A 530 -7.95 -42.98 -14.75
C SER A 530 -9.12 -42.32 -14.03
N PRO A 531 -10.30 -42.95 -13.97
CA PRO A 531 -11.42 -42.50 -13.14
C PRO A 531 -11.03 -42.27 -11.68
N MET A 532 -10.18 -43.13 -11.11
CA MET A 532 -9.74 -42.96 -9.72
C MET A 532 -9.01 -41.63 -9.49
N ASP A 533 -8.26 -41.14 -10.48
CA ASP A 533 -7.50 -39.91 -10.31
C ASP A 533 -8.41 -38.68 -10.31
N PHE A 534 -9.26 -38.51 -11.33
CA PHE A 534 -10.06 -37.28 -11.42
C PHE A 534 -11.29 -37.28 -10.51
N VAL A 535 -11.84 -38.44 -10.15
CA VAL A 535 -12.96 -38.55 -9.20
C VAL A 535 -12.50 -38.16 -7.80
N GLU A 536 -11.36 -38.69 -7.31
CA GLU A 536 -10.77 -38.33 -6.01
C GLU A 536 -10.55 -36.82 -5.90
N ILE A 537 -10.01 -36.24 -6.97
CA ILE A 537 -9.71 -34.81 -7.04
C ILE A 537 -11.00 -33.98 -7.06
N ALA A 538 -12.01 -34.38 -7.84
CA ALA A 538 -13.29 -33.70 -7.88
C ALA A 538 -14.01 -33.76 -6.53
N GLU A 539 -13.94 -34.89 -5.82
CA GLU A 539 -14.53 -35.09 -4.50
C GLU A 539 -13.89 -34.17 -3.45
N ARG A 540 -12.55 -34.21 -3.32
CA ARG A 540 -11.80 -33.38 -2.35
C ARG A 540 -12.01 -31.87 -2.52
N ASN A 541 -12.38 -31.43 -3.72
CA ASN A 541 -12.56 -30.02 -4.05
C ASN A 541 -14.04 -29.64 -4.24
N GLY A 542 -14.98 -30.50 -3.84
CA GLY A 542 -16.42 -30.21 -3.89
C GLY A 542 -16.99 -30.04 -5.31
N ARG A 543 -16.34 -30.65 -6.31
CA ARG A 543 -16.74 -30.62 -7.73
C ARG A 543 -17.44 -31.89 -8.19
N ILE A 544 -17.43 -32.96 -7.39
CA ILE A 544 -17.97 -34.27 -7.79
C ILE A 544 -19.44 -34.22 -8.22
N GLY A 545 -20.26 -33.39 -7.58
CA GLY A 545 -21.69 -33.29 -7.93
C GLY A 545 -21.97 -32.84 -9.36
N LYS A 546 -21.06 -32.10 -10.01
CA LYS A 546 -21.18 -31.78 -11.44
C LYS A 546 -20.99 -33.03 -12.30
N VAL A 547 -20.02 -33.87 -11.96
CA VAL A 547 -19.73 -35.12 -12.65
C VAL A 547 -20.91 -36.08 -12.46
N THR A 548 -21.41 -36.21 -11.23
CA THR A 548 -22.57 -37.06 -10.92
C THR A 548 -23.82 -36.62 -11.66
N ALA A 549 -24.11 -35.32 -11.71
CA ALA A 549 -25.23 -34.80 -12.49
C ALA A 549 -25.07 -35.09 -14.00
N PHE A 550 -23.86 -34.96 -14.54
CA PHE A 550 -23.56 -35.31 -15.93
C PHE A 550 -23.78 -36.80 -16.20
N VAL A 551 -23.27 -37.69 -15.34
CA VAL A 551 -23.43 -39.14 -15.50
C VAL A 551 -24.90 -39.53 -15.39
N LEU A 552 -25.63 -39.01 -14.40
CA LEU A 552 -27.06 -39.28 -14.22
C LEU A 552 -27.90 -38.81 -15.43
N ASP A 553 -27.60 -37.65 -15.99
CA ASP A 553 -28.30 -37.15 -17.17
C ASP A 553 -28.08 -38.06 -18.39
N ARG A 554 -26.84 -38.48 -18.65
CA ARG A 554 -26.51 -39.42 -19.76
C ARG A 554 -27.09 -40.80 -19.53
N ALA A 555 -26.99 -41.32 -18.31
CA ALA A 555 -27.57 -42.59 -17.90
C ALA A 555 -29.09 -42.59 -18.07
N GLY A 556 -29.78 -41.51 -17.68
CA GLY A 556 -31.23 -41.36 -17.87
C GLY A 556 -31.65 -41.37 -19.34
N ALA A 557 -30.90 -40.67 -20.20
CA ALA A 557 -31.14 -40.66 -21.65
C ALA A 557 -31.03 -42.06 -22.27
N VAL A 558 -29.98 -42.81 -21.94
CA VAL A 558 -29.77 -44.18 -22.44
C VAL A 558 -30.83 -45.13 -21.89
N THR A 559 -31.15 -45.03 -20.59
CA THR A 559 -32.15 -45.87 -19.93
C THR A 559 -33.52 -45.75 -20.61
N ARG A 560 -33.97 -44.53 -20.92
CA ARG A 560 -35.23 -44.29 -21.65
C ARG A 560 -35.29 -45.03 -22.98
N ASP A 561 -34.19 -45.02 -23.73
CA ASP A 561 -34.14 -45.65 -25.06
C ASP A 561 -34.11 -47.18 -24.96
N VAL A 562 -33.44 -47.71 -23.94
CA VAL A 562 -33.32 -49.15 -23.69
C VAL A 562 -34.62 -49.75 -23.14
N LEU A 563 -35.32 -49.03 -22.24
CA LEU A 563 -36.57 -49.50 -21.63
C LEU A 563 -37.68 -49.81 -22.63
N ARG A 564 -37.66 -49.20 -23.82
CA ARG A 564 -38.59 -49.51 -24.91
C ARG A 564 -38.45 -50.95 -25.41
N ARG A 565 -37.27 -51.54 -25.24
CA ARG A 565 -36.92 -52.89 -25.72
C ARG A 565 -36.85 -53.91 -24.58
N ASN A 566 -36.28 -53.50 -23.45
CA ASN A 566 -36.20 -54.32 -22.25
C ASN A 566 -36.81 -53.56 -21.06
N PRO A 567 -38.12 -53.74 -20.78
CA PRO A 567 -38.80 -53.05 -19.68
C PRO A 567 -38.25 -53.37 -18.29
N ALA A 568 -37.49 -54.46 -18.14
CA ALA A 568 -36.89 -54.87 -16.87
C ALA A 568 -35.47 -54.32 -16.68
N PHE A 569 -34.96 -53.53 -17.63
CA PHE A 569 -33.60 -53.01 -17.60
C PHE A 569 -33.35 -52.04 -16.43
N ARG A 570 -32.22 -52.22 -15.74
CA ARG A 570 -31.76 -51.32 -14.68
C ARG A 570 -30.44 -50.66 -15.05
N MET A 571 -30.34 -49.36 -14.78
CA MET A 571 -29.12 -48.58 -14.97
C MET A 571 -28.53 -48.23 -13.61
N SER A 572 -27.31 -48.67 -13.35
CA SER A 572 -26.56 -48.33 -12.15
C SER A 572 -25.69 -47.11 -12.35
N VAL A 573 -25.62 -46.22 -11.36
CA VAL A 573 -24.75 -45.04 -11.34
C VAL A 573 -24.04 -44.93 -10.00
N ASN A 574 -22.71 -44.84 -10.04
CA ASN A 574 -21.88 -44.61 -8.86
C ASN A 574 -22.14 -43.24 -8.23
N LEU A 575 -22.23 -43.21 -6.89
CA LEU A 575 -22.44 -42.00 -6.11
C LEU A 575 -21.33 -41.84 -5.06
N SER A 576 -20.71 -40.65 -5.02
CA SER A 576 -19.69 -40.34 -4.02
C SER A 576 -20.32 -40.19 -2.62
N PRO A 577 -19.64 -40.66 -1.56
CA PRO A 577 -20.07 -40.46 -0.17
C PRO A 577 -20.37 -39.00 0.17
N SER A 578 -19.53 -38.07 -0.30
CA SER A 578 -19.64 -36.64 -0.01
C SER A 578 -20.95 -36.00 -0.48
N GLU A 579 -21.63 -36.61 -1.46
CA GLU A 579 -22.91 -36.12 -1.96
C GLU A 579 -24.09 -36.51 -1.08
N LEU A 580 -23.96 -37.55 -0.25
CA LEU A 580 -25.02 -38.00 0.67
C LEU A 580 -25.26 -37.00 1.81
N SER A 581 -24.28 -36.16 2.11
CA SER A 581 -24.39 -35.08 3.09
C SER A 581 -25.16 -33.86 2.57
N SER A 582 -25.44 -33.81 1.26
CA SER A 582 -26.21 -32.74 0.61
C SER A 582 -27.56 -33.25 0.09
N ARG A 583 -28.64 -32.53 0.38
CA ARG A 583 -29.97 -32.86 -0.19
C ARG A 583 -30.09 -32.59 -1.70
N MET A 584 -29.11 -31.92 -2.31
CA MET A 584 -29.14 -31.58 -3.73
C MET A 584 -29.21 -32.81 -4.64
N ILE A 585 -28.63 -33.95 -4.23
CA ILE A 585 -28.65 -35.17 -5.04
C ILE A 585 -30.07 -35.69 -5.26
N VAL A 586 -30.96 -35.56 -4.28
CA VAL A 586 -32.37 -35.97 -4.38
C VAL A 586 -33.08 -35.19 -5.49
N ASP A 587 -32.81 -33.88 -5.57
CA ASP A 587 -33.37 -33.01 -6.60
C ASP A 587 -32.80 -33.32 -7.99
N VAL A 588 -31.50 -33.60 -8.08
CA VAL A 588 -30.86 -34.02 -9.34
C VAL A 588 -31.50 -35.31 -9.87
N VAL A 589 -31.61 -36.34 -9.04
CA VAL A 589 -32.23 -37.62 -9.41
C VAL A 589 -33.69 -37.41 -9.82
N ARG A 590 -34.47 -36.65 -9.03
CA ARG A 590 -35.86 -36.32 -9.37
C ARG A 590 -35.95 -35.64 -10.74
N SER A 591 -35.05 -34.70 -11.02
CA SER A 591 -35.03 -34.00 -12.31
C SER A 591 -34.78 -34.94 -13.49
N VAL A 592 -33.88 -35.92 -13.34
CA VAL A 592 -33.54 -36.91 -14.37
C VAL A 592 -34.73 -37.85 -14.61
N LEU A 593 -35.34 -38.36 -13.54
CA LEU A 593 -36.53 -39.22 -13.64
C LEU A 593 -37.67 -38.52 -14.39
N VAL A 594 -37.94 -37.26 -14.06
CA VAL A 594 -38.98 -36.45 -14.72
C VAL A 594 -38.62 -36.12 -16.17
N ARG A 595 -37.38 -35.68 -16.43
CA ARG A 595 -36.90 -35.26 -17.75
C ARG A 595 -36.97 -36.38 -18.77
N TYR A 596 -36.51 -37.58 -18.39
CA TYR A 596 -36.43 -38.73 -19.30
C TYR A 596 -37.63 -39.68 -19.18
N GLN A 597 -38.56 -39.41 -18.26
CA GLN A 597 -39.77 -40.21 -18.01
C GLN A 597 -39.45 -41.69 -17.76
N ILE A 598 -38.36 -41.97 -17.04
CA ILE A 598 -37.96 -43.33 -16.69
C ILE A 598 -38.65 -43.75 -15.38
N PRO A 599 -39.16 -44.99 -15.26
CA PRO A 599 -39.65 -45.51 -13.99
C PRO A 599 -38.55 -45.45 -12.94
N PRO A 600 -38.81 -44.99 -11.71
CA PRO A 600 -37.78 -44.90 -10.67
C PRO A 600 -37.00 -46.20 -10.46
N ALA A 601 -37.69 -47.35 -10.50
CA ALA A 601 -37.09 -48.67 -10.32
C ALA A 601 -36.07 -49.08 -11.41
N ALA A 602 -35.99 -48.34 -12.52
CA ALA A 602 -34.99 -48.55 -13.58
C ALA A 602 -33.66 -47.87 -13.28
N LEU A 603 -33.56 -47.03 -12.25
CA LEU A 603 -32.33 -46.39 -11.80
C LEU A 603 -31.88 -46.99 -10.47
N VAL A 604 -30.60 -47.32 -10.37
CA VAL A 604 -29.95 -47.81 -9.17
C VAL A 604 -28.77 -46.89 -8.86
N LEU A 605 -28.65 -46.41 -7.62
CA LEU A 605 -27.47 -45.68 -7.17
C LEU A 605 -26.57 -46.60 -6.39
N GLU A 606 -25.29 -46.63 -6.76
CA GLU A 606 -24.28 -47.47 -6.13
C GLU A 606 -23.48 -46.63 -5.14
N ILE A 607 -23.37 -47.12 -3.91
CA ILE A 607 -22.61 -46.47 -2.83
C ILE A 607 -21.60 -47.47 -2.29
N THR A 608 -20.37 -47.04 -2.05
CA THR A 608 -19.37 -47.92 -1.44
C THR A 608 -19.74 -48.28 -0.01
N GLU A 609 -19.29 -49.45 0.44
CA GLU A 609 -19.53 -50.00 1.77
C GLU A 609 -19.28 -48.97 2.92
N THR A 610 -18.21 -48.18 2.83
CA THR A 610 -17.80 -47.21 3.86
C THR A 610 -18.55 -45.87 3.78
N ALA A 611 -19.19 -45.56 2.64
CA ALA A 611 -19.81 -44.27 2.38
C ALA A 611 -20.93 -43.92 3.37
N ALA A 612 -21.82 -44.88 3.62
CA ALA A 612 -22.98 -44.68 4.49
C ALA A 612 -22.60 -44.59 5.99
N ILE A 613 -21.41 -45.08 6.35
CA ILE A 613 -20.93 -45.14 7.74
C ILE A 613 -20.24 -43.83 8.13
N ALA A 614 -19.42 -43.27 7.23
CA ALA A 614 -18.61 -42.09 7.51
C ALA A 614 -19.44 -40.81 7.73
N GLU A 615 -20.55 -40.64 7.02
CA GLU A 615 -21.35 -39.40 6.98
C GLU A 615 -22.54 -39.37 7.97
N GLY A 616 -22.73 -40.44 8.76
CA GLY A 616 -23.66 -40.47 9.88
C GLY A 616 -25.17 -40.42 9.52
N GLN A 617 -25.99 -39.83 10.40
CA GLN A 617 -27.46 -39.84 10.26
C GLN A 617 -27.98 -39.05 9.04
N ALA A 618 -27.23 -38.05 8.58
CA ALA A 618 -27.61 -37.23 7.42
C ALA A 618 -27.63 -38.06 6.14
N ALA A 619 -26.60 -38.89 5.91
CA ALA A 619 -26.55 -39.78 4.76
C ALA A 619 -27.70 -40.80 4.74
N LEU A 620 -28.03 -41.40 5.89
CA LEU A 620 -29.17 -42.33 5.99
C LEU A 620 -30.51 -41.65 5.68
N ALA A 621 -30.69 -40.39 6.08
CA ALA A 621 -31.89 -39.62 5.73
C ALA A 621 -31.99 -39.38 4.22
N THR A 622 -30.88 -38.96 3.58
CA THR A 622 -30.80 -38.77 2.12
C THR A 622 -31.08 -40.07 1.36
N LEU A 623 -30.50 -41.20 1.78
CA LEU A 623 -30.78 -42.51 1.19
C LEU A 623 -32.25 -42.91 1.36
N GLY A 624 -32.86 -42.60 2.51
CA GLY A 624 -34.29 -42.81 2.75
C GLY A 624 -35.18 -41.99 1.80
N GLU A 625 -34.84 -40.72 1.57
CA GLU A 625 -35.54 -39.86 0.59
C GLU A 625 -35.39 -40.37 -0.84
N LEU A 626 -34.19 -40.81 -1.23
CA LEU A 626 -33.94 -41.43 -2.53
C LEU A 626 -34.77 -42.71 -2.71
N ARG A 627 -34.86 -43.58 -1.70
CA ARG A 627 -35.72 -44.77 -1.73
C ARG A 627 -37.20 -44.43 -1.80
N ALA A 628 -37.64 -43.34 -1.17
CA ALA A 628 -39.01 -42.87 -1.26
C ALA A 628 -39.40 -42.41 -2.68
N LEU A 629 -38.42 -42.03 -3.52
CA LEU A 629 -38.66 -41.81 -4.96
C LEU A 629 -38.89 -43.12 -5.72
N GLY A 630 -38.48 -44.27 -5.18
CA GLY A 630 -38.63 -45.60 -5.76
C GLY A 630 -37.42 -46.11 -6.55
N ILE A 631 -36.26 -45.43 -6.50
CA ILE A 631 -35.02 -45.88 -7.14
C ILE A 631 -34.34 -46.98 -6.33
N GLY A 632 -33.58 -47.87 -6.97
CA GLY A 632 -32.75 -48.86 -6.28
C GLY A 632 -31.53 -48.23 -5.60
N ILE A 633 -31.02 -48.90 -4.56
CA ILE A 633 -29.74 -48.56 -3.93
C ILE A 633 -28.91 -49.84 -3.83
N ALA A 634 -27.71 -49.82 -4.39
CA ALA A 634 -26.75 -50.91 -4.32
C ALA A 634 -25.62 -50.56 -3.36
N ILE A 635 -25.20 -51.54 -2.56
CA ILE A 635 -23.97 -51.47 -1.77
C ILE A 635 -22.86 -52.07 -2.61
N ASP A 636 -21.85 -51.27 -2.92
CA ASP A 636 -20.72 -51.61 -3.77
C ASP A 636 -19.47 -51.99 -2.97
N ASP A 637 -18.54 -52.72 -3.60
CA ASP A 637 -17.27 -53.21 -3.05
C ASP A 637 -17.40 -54.06 -1.76
N TYR A 638 -18.48 -54.82 -1.60
CA TYR A 638 -18.74 -55.59 -0.38
C TYR A 638 -17.63 -56.62 -0.07
N GLY A 639 -17.08 -56.53 1.14
CA GLY A 639 -16.07 -57.44 1.67
C GLY A 639 -14.62 -56.93 1.54
N THR A 640 -14.46 -55.66 1.16
CA THR A 640 -13.18 -54.94 1.21
C THR A 640 -13.00 -54.12 2.50
N GLY A 641 -14.07 -53.94 3.28
CA GLY A 641 -14.12 -53.18 4.53
C GLY A 641 -14.53 -53.97 5.79
N MET A 642 -14.76 -53.24 6.88
CA MET A 642 -15.15 -53.75 8.22
C MET A 642 -16.65 -53.61 8.48
N SER A 643 -17.53 -53.83 7.50
CA SER A 643 -18.97 -53.78 7.75
C SER A 643 -19.45 -54.95 8.59
N THR A 644 -20.07 -54.61 9.72
CA THR A 644 -20.84 -55.56 10.51
C THR A 644 -22.22 -55.76 9.86
N LEU A 645 -22.79 -56.95 10.04
CA LEU A 645 -24.16 -57.32 9.63
C LEU A 645 -25.24 -56.30 10.04
N GLU A 646 -24.95 -55.54 11.11
CA GLU A 646 -25.81 -54.49 11.63
C GLU A 646 -25.99 -53.32 10.66
N TYR A 647 -24.95 -52.97 9.89
CA TYR A 647 -24.99 -51.84 8.95
C TYR A 647 -25.73 -52.17 7.66
N LEU A 648 -25.55 -53.39 7.14
CA LEU A 648 -26.34 -53.92 6.02
C LEU A 648 -27.85 -53.83 6.28
N ARG A 649 -28.28 -53.96 7.55
CA ARG A 649 -29.69 -53.82 7.94
C ARG A 649 -30.20 -52.37 8.03
N LYS A 650 -29.31 -51.39 8.20
CA LYS A 650 -29.66 -49.97 8.39
C LYS A 650 -29.76 -49.22 7.07
N ILE A 651 -28.97 -49.61 6.08
CA ILE A 651 -29.00 -49.01 4.74
C ILE A 651 -30.25 -49.56 4.02
N PRO A 652 -31.11 -48.71 3.43
CA PRO A 652 -32.31 -49.16 2.73
C PRO A 652 -31.96 -49.66 1.32
N ALA A 653 -30.95 -50.54 1.22
CA ALA A 653 -30.45 -51.11 -0.02
C ALA A 653 -31.45 -52.10 -0.63
N THR A 654 -31.37 -52.26 -1.94
CA THR A 654 -32.07 -53.28 -2.73
C THR A 654 -31.12 -54.32 -3.32
N GLU A 655 -29.83 -54.02 -3.29
CA GLU A 655 -28.82 -54.75 -4.04
C GLU A 655 -27.48 -54.76 -3.30
N LEU A 656 -26.76 -55.87 -3.44
CA LEU A 656 -25.42 -56.07 -2.92
C LEU A 656 -24.50 -56.48 -4.08
N LYS A 657 -23.49 -55.65 -4.37
CA LYS A 657 -22.44 -55.97 -5.34
C LYS A 657 -21.26 -56.59 -4.60
N ILE A 658 -20.85 -57.78 -5.03
CA ILE A 658 -19.75 -58.53 -4.45
C ILE A 658 -18.47 -58.22 -5.23
N ASP A 659 -17.46 -57.70 -4.53
CA ASP A 659 -16.18 -57.32 -5.12
C ASP A 659 -15.49 -58.49 -5.84
N ARG A 660 -14.78 -58.15 -6.91
CA ARG A 660 -14.05 -59.10 -7.76
C ARG A 660 -13.07 -60.01 -7.01
N ARG A 661 -12.56 -59.63 -5.84
CA ARG A 661 -11.67 -60.48 -5.04
C ARG A 661 -12.36 -61.79 -4.64
N PHE A 662 -13.64 -61.75 -4.29
CA PHE A 662 -14.42 -62.96 -3.96
C PHE A 662 -14.72 -63.79 -5.21
N THR A 663 -15.09 -63.15 -6.32
CA THR A 663 -15.30 -63.83 -7.60
C THR A 663 -14.04 -64.54 -8.09
N ASN A 664 -12.87 -63.92 -7.90
CA ASN A 664 -11.57 -64.53 -8.22
C ASN A 664 -11.21 -65.68 -7.28
N ALA A 665 -11.56 -65.57 -5.99
CA ALA A 665 -11.31 -66.61 -5.00
C ALA A 665 -12.25 -67.82 -5.12
N LEU A 666 -13.41 -67.66 -5.77
CA LEU A 666 -14.47 -68.68 -5.88
C LEU A 666 -13.98 -70.07 -6.32
N LEU A 667 -12.95 -70.12 -7.17
CA LEU A 667 -12.39 -71.35 -7.75
C LEU A 667 -11.12 -71.85 -7.04
N ASN A 668 -10.62 -71.16 -5.99
CA ASN A 668 -9.38 -71.51 -5.31
C ASN A 668 -9.53 -72.72 -4.37
N GLY A 669 -10.72 -72.96 -3.82
CA GLY A 669 -10.96 -74.09 -2.94
C GLY A 669 -12.35 -74.10 -2.28
N PRO A 670 -12.67 -75.15 -1.50
CA PRO A 670 -13.99 -75.32 -0.89
C PRO A 670 -14.35 -74.24 0.13
N ALA A 671 -13.36 -73.70 0.84
CA ALA A 671 -13.55 -72.66 1.85
C ALA A 671 -14.00 -71.34 1.22
N ASP A 672 -13.30 -70.88 0.17
CA ASP A 672 -13.65 -69.65 -0.55
C ASP A 672 -15.03 -69.75 -1.21
N ARG A 673 -15.35 -70.93 -1.79
CA ARG A 673 -16.69 -71.20 -2.32
C ARG A 673 -17.77 -71.16 -1.23
N ALA A 674 -17.51 -71.70 -0.04
CA ALA A 674 -18.43 -71.64 1.09
C ALA A 674 -18.66 -70.20 1.58
N VAL A 675 -17.63 -69.35 1.59
CA VAL A 675 -17.76 -67.92 1.91
C VAL A 675 -18.67 -67.23 0.90
N MET A 676 -18.45 -67.44 -0.39
CA MET A 676 -19.31 -66.85 -1.44
C MET A 676 -20.78 -67.29 -1.32
N VAL A 677 -21.03 -68.59 -1.12
CA VAL A 677 -22.39 -69.13 -0.91
C VAL A 677 -23.05 -68.48 0.30
N SER A 678 -22.34 -68.42 1.43
CA SER A 678 -22.89 -67.87 2.68
C SER A 678 -23.22 -66.37 2.53
N THR A 679 -22.40 -65.62 1.78
CA THR A 679 -22.65 -64.21 1.49
C THR A 679 -23.89 -64.00 0.63
N ILE A 680 -24.05 -64.81 -0.43
CA ILE A 680 -25.23 -64.74 -1.31
C ILE A 680 -26.50 -65.09 -0.52
N GLU A 681 -26.47 -66.19 0.25
CA GLU A 681 -27.62 -66.61 1.07
C GLU A 681 -28.01 -65.56 2.10
N LEU A 682 -27.04 -64.93 2.75
CA LEU A 682 -27.29 -63.82 3.67
C LEU A 682 -27.96 -62.64 2.97
N ALA A 683 -27.47 -62.22 1.81
CA ALA A 683 -28.05 -61.12 1.05
C ALA A 683 -29.51 -61.41 0.68
N HIS A 684 -29.80 -62.63 0.23
CA HIS A 684 -31.16 -63.08 -0.06
C HIS A 684 -32.06 -63.10 1.17
N ILE A 685 -31.56 -63.53 2.34
CA ILE A 685 -32.30 -63.47 3.62
C ILE A 685 -32.66 -62.04 3.99
N LEU A 686 -31.79 -61.08 3.66
CA LEU A 686 -32.03 -59.65 3.86
C LEU A 686 -32.92 -59.02 2.76
N GLY A 687 -33.32 -59.80 1.75
CA GLY A 687 -34.17 -59.35 0.65
C GLY A 687 -33.43 -58.53 -0.41
N LEU A 688 -32.11 -58.69 -0.53
CA LEU A 688 -31.26 -57.99 -1.49
C LEU A 688 -31.00 -58.87 -2.73
N ASP A 689 -31.05 -58.26 -3.92
CA ASP A 689 -30.50 -58.87 -5.14
C ASP A 689 -28.96 -58.88 -5.07
N VAL A 690 -28.30 -59.90 -5.62
CA VAL A 690 -26.83 -59.99 -5.62
C VAL A 690 -26.25 -59.85 -7.01
N VAL A 691 -25.22 -59.01 -7.15
CA VAL A 691 -24.43 -58.88 -8.38
C VAL A 691 -22.99 -59.25 -8.10
N ALA A 692 -22.47 -60.25 -8.81
CA ALA A 692 -21.06 -60.62 -8.72
C ALA A 692 -20.23 -59.86 -9.76
N GLU A 693 -19.19 -59.17 -9.31
CA GLU A 693 -18.31 -58.40 -10.17
C GLU A 693 -17.04 -59.15 -10.56
N GLY A 694 -16.38 -58.67 -11.63
CA GLY A 694 -15.07 -59.17 -12.03
C GLY A 694 -15.09 -60.58 -12.62
N ILE A 695 -16.17 -60.97 -13.29
CA ILE A 695 -16.25 -62.24 -14.01
C ILE A 695 -15.33 -62.17 -15.25
N GLU A 696 -14.23 -62.90 -15.23
CA GLU A 696 -13.23 -62.95 -16.29
C GLU A 696 -13.25 -64.27 -17.08
N THR A 697 -13.78 -65.34 -16.49
CA THR A 697 -13.80 -66.68 -17.11
C THR A 697 -15.20 -67.31 -17.16
N PRO A 698 -15.47 -68.21 -18.14
CA PRO A 698 -16.74 -68.94 -18.20
C PRO A 698 -16.96 -69.87 -16.98
N GLU A 699 -15.88 -70.38 -16.38
CA GLU A 699 -15.96 -71.22 -15.18
C GLU A 699 -16.48 -70.44 -13.98
N GLN A 700 -16.05 -69.18 -13.81
CA GLN A 700 -16.57 -68.29 -12.77
C GLN A 700 -18.06 -68.02 -12.99
N LEU A 701 -18.47 -67.70 -14.23
CA LEU A 701 -19.86 -67.46 -14.58
C LEU A 701 -20.74 -68.68 -14.25
N PHE A 702 -20.29 -69.87 -14.63
CA PHE A 702 -21.01 -71.12 -14.34
C PHE A 702 -21.09 -71.41 -12.85
N ALA A 703 -19.99 -71.23 -12.11
CA ALA A 703 -19.96 -71.43 -10.67
C ALA A 703 -20.91 -70.48 -9.93
N LEU A 704 -20.97 -69.21 -10.33
CA LEU A 704 -21.89 -68.20 -9.78
C LEU A 704 -23.36 -68.55 -10.05
N ALA A 705 -23.68 -69.03 -11.25
CA ALA A 705 -25.03 -69.50 -11.57
C ALA A 705 -25.44 -70.72 -10.72
N GLN A 706 -24.51 -71.65 -10.45
CA GLN A 706 -24.78 -72.83 -9.60
C GLN A 706 -25.08 -72.48 -8.14
N ILE A 707 -24.45 -71.43 -7.62
CA ILE A 707 -24.68 -70.95 -6.26
C ILE A 707 -25.81 -69.91 -6.17
N ARG A 708 -26.61 -69.79 -7.24
CA ARG A 708 -27.81 -68.94 -7.32
C ARG A 708 -27.54 -67.44 -7.16
N CYS A 709 -26.38 -66.96 -7.61
CA CYS A 709 -26.18 -65.52 -7.77
C CYS A 709 -27.16 -64.96 -8.81
N ASP A 710 -27.72 -63.76 -8.61
CA ASP A 710 -28.80 -63.23 -9.44
C ASP A 710 -28.26 -62.64 -10.75
N ARG A 711 -27.26 -61.75 -10.66
CA ARG A 711 -26.63 -61.08 -11.80
C ARG A 711 -25.12 -61.16 -11.76
N GLY A 712 -24.50 -61.04 -12.92
CA GLY A 712 -23.05 -61.01 -13.07
C GLY A 712 -22.59 -59.84 -13.94
N GLN A 713 -21.42 -59.30 -13.63
CA GLN A 713 -20.73 -58.26 -14.39
C GLN A 713 -19.24 -58.61 -14.50
N GLY A 714 -18.64 -58.38 -15.66
CA GLY A 714 -17.22 -58.62 -15.86
C GLY A 714 -16.80 -58.69 -17.33
N TYR A 715 -15.49 -58.74 -17.57
CA TYR A 715 -14.92 -58.71 -18.92
C TYR A 715 -15.24 -59.96 -19.75
N HIS A 716 -15.59 -61.08 -19.11
CA HIS A 716 -16.10 -62.25 -19.83
C HIS A 716 -17.44 -61.97 -20.51
N ILE A 717 -18.30 -61.17 -19.86
CA ILE A 717 -19.61 -60.80 -20.39
C ILE A 717 -19.42 -59.70 -21.44
N ALA A 718 -18.87 -58.56 -21.03
CA ALA A 718 -18.45 -57.49 -21.91
C ALA A 718 -17.58 -56.46 -21.18
N ARG A 719 -16.71 -55.79 -21.93
CA ARG A 719 -16.00 -54.60 -21.45
C ARG A 719 -16.93 -53.37 -21.45
N PRO A 720 -16.64 -52.34 -20.65
CA PRO A 720 -17.35 -51.05 -20.75
C PRO A 720 -17.31 -50.53 -22.20
N MET A 721 -18.47 -50.11 -22.72
CA MET A 721 -18.68 -49.77 -24.13
C MET A 721 -19.47 -48.46 -24.31
N GLU A 722 -19.56 -47.96 -25.53
CA GLU A 722 -20.39 -46.78 -25.84
C GLU A 722 -21.89 -47.10 -25.84
N ASP A 723 -22.75 -46.08 -25.83
CA ASP A 723 -24.20 -46.29 -25.75
C ASP A 723 -24.78 -46.99 -26.98
N SER A 724 -24.17 -46.79 -28.17
CA SER A 724 -24.53 -47.51 -29.40
C SER A 724 -24.35 -49.01 -29.26
N ASP A 725 -23.21 -49.44 -28.72
CA ASP A 725 -22.84 -50.84 -28.60
C ASP A 725 -23.71 -51.55 -27.57
N LEU A 726 -24.03 -50.88 -26.45
CA LEU A 726 -24.97 -51.40 -25.45
C LEU A 726 -26.35 -51.62 -26.08
N LYS A 727 -26.85 -50.63 -26.85
CA LYS A 727 -28.15 -50.73 -27.52
C LYS A 727 -28.18 -51.88 -28.53
N GLU A 728 -27.09 -52.09 -29.28
CA GLU A 728 -26.96 -53.21 -30.21
C GLU A 728 -26.93 -54.55 -29.48
N MET A 729 -26.18 -54.68 -28.38
CA MET A 729 -26.09 -55.91 -27.58
C MET A 729 -27.44 -56.31 -26.97
N ILE A 730 -28.29 -55.34 -26.64
CA ILE A 730 -29.67 -55.58 -26.16
C ILE A 730 -30.61 -55.97 -27.31
N GLU A 731 -30.40 -55.43 -28.51
CA GLU A 731 -31.23 -55.71 -29.70
C GLU A 731 -30.92 -57.09 -30.31
N TYR A 732 -29.65 -57.47 -30.32
CA TYR A 732 -29.17 -58.76 -30.81
C TYR A 732 -28.39 -59.45 -29.70
N PRO A 733 -29.06 -60.16 -28.77
CA PRO A 733 -28.38 -60.94 -27.76
C PRO A 733 -27.55 -62.01 -28.48
N ALA A 734 -26.27 -61.72 -28.72
CA ALA A 734 -25.33 -62.67 -29.24
C ALA A 734 -25.37 -63.85 -28.27
N LYS A 735 -25.68 -65.06 -28.77
CA LYS A 735 -25.46 -66.29 -28.01
C LYS A 735 -24.03 -66.22 -27.50
N VAL A 736 -23.85 -66.02 -26.19
CA VAL A 736 -22.55 -66.09 -25.52
C VAL A 736 -21.84 -67.30 -26.09
N LYS A 737 -20.62 -67.12 -26.63
CA LYS A 737 -19.87 -68.17 -27.35
C LYS A 737 -19.73 -69.40 -26.45
N ALA A 738 -20.66 -70.34 -26.56
CA ALA A 738 -20.47 -71.71 -26.11
C ALA A 738 -19.60 -72.39 -27.16
N SER A 739 -18.29 -72.31 -27.00
CA SER A 739 -17.34 -73.08 -27.80
C SER A 739 -16.63 -74.08 -26.90
N GLY A 740 -17.05 -75.35 -27.05
CA GLY A 740 -16.22 -76.56 -26.96
C GLY A 740 -15.60 -76.91 -25.63
#